data_AF-A0ABD3NXZ3-F1
#
_entry.id   AF-A0ABD3NXZ3-F1
#
_cell.length_a   1.000
_cell.length_b   1.000
_cell.length_c   1.000
_cell.angle_alpha   90.00
_cell.angle_beta   90.00
_cell.angle_gamma   90.00
#
_symmetry.space_group_name_H-M   'P 1'
#
loop_
_entity.id
_entity.type
_entity.pdbx_description
1 polymer ?
#
loop_
_entity_poly.entity_id
_entity_poly.type
_entity_poly.pdbx_seq_one_letter_code
_entity_poly.pdbx_strand_id
1 'polypeptide(L)'
;MRLLTVPIAVAMASIGLVFCPSIVTAILPRRILRPKDNVGEMIQRNKDPRAGRGRDVVIKDRYTIHTEIQEGSEKAGTELAMDVVEATHPAVTLDTIIKDERGNEFSVGDNILLYTLLVTDVDTVDGADTFAMLAINPETNDMHGLVEKKGKRGERVPYTVKQSKGENEGIAMAQEQMELPPSDWHCDVAEEVPGEEESIERRLMNGDHHGIHDRHGHGAQDKGISAMEALRKTLPVVSSYNFEVEMYIEIDNTFVNNLGSLSNAVNYVNTLVTGANVVYEKEIDTHLRVTKIVVSTLYDGATSTSDALSIMRTNYGGNTWHAANVDIHHALLGKLGGGIAYIGVVCRSDWGFGLTGGLSGSFTSMGQPVVWDMKGFMHEVGHNFGSGHSHDTNYYDPVIDSCGIACPTTVGYGWSTIMSYCQWCPGSYGNIMYSFGADYDGSGDVNDLTNWPANPNMVANYDQAHQSVDPGREAQKMYLHVVARAPSGCVALSSPAPQSTPPPTLSPTSSIGVAFYDAALGAPKCSKVASFCDSGSLLNSRDSIGGASEPNGPNTLDACTDGASGNYHADESIDNVRITALGGGEVQVGASVQIVAKVWAYSATSDFIDFFYATDATNPQWQLISTVNPTSSGSNTVSTQYTIGAGSLQAVRVVIRYNGVASPCPGGAYDDVDDLAFEVKGSPTGPVQSPPPTIKPTLPPSLKPTPFPTPLPTRLPTPLPTRSKARK
;
A
#
# COMPACT_ATOMS: atom_id res chain seq x y z
N MET A 1 -81.23 8.32 -44.90
CA MET A 1 -80.08 7.76 -45.63
C MET A 1 -78.97 7.53 -44.59
N ARG A 2 -78.49 6.30 -44.37
CA ARG A 2 -77.43 6.02 -43.37
C ARG A 2 -76.06 6.36 -43.96
N LEU A 3 -75.18 7.00 -43.19
CA LEU A 3 -73.76 7.16 -43.50
C LEU A 3 -72.92 6.95 -42.23
N LEU A 4 -72.28 5.78 -42.16
CA LEU A 4 -71.01 5.50 -41.46
C LEU A 4 -69.86 6.16 -42.28
N THR A 5 -68.60 6.41 -41.88
CA THR A 5 -67.76 6.41 -40.63
C THR A 5 -66.48 7.23 -41.00
N VAL A 6 -65.38 7.41 -40.24
CA VAL A 6 -64.78 6.80 -39.03
C VAL A 6 -64.07 7.92 -38.23
N PRO A 7 -64.08 7.96 -36.89
CA PRO A 7 -63.17 8.81 -36.12
C PRO A 7 -61.82 8.13 -35.88
N ILE A 8 -60.73 8.76 -36.29
CA ILE A 8 -59.36 8.32 -35.99
C ILE A 8 -59.01 8.74 -34.56
N ALA A 9 -58.65 7.78 -33.71
CA ALA A 9 -58.17 8.05 -32.37
C ALA A 9 -56.68 8.45 -32.41
N VAL A 10 -56.35 9.60 -31.85
CA VAL A 10 -54.96 10.02 -31.61
C VAL A 10 -54.51 9.45 -30.28
N ALA A 11 -53.47 8.62 -30.30
CA ALA A 11 -52.88 8.07 -29.08
C ALA A 11 -52.02 9.14 -28.38
N MET A 12 -52.25 9.35 -27.08
CA MET A 12 -51.28 10.05 -26.23
C MET A 12 -50.20 9.06 -25.80
N ALA A 13 -48.94 9.37 -26.12
CA ALA A 13 -47.78 8.68 -25.56
C ALA A 13 -47.23 9.51 -24.39
N SER A 14 -47.31 8.98 -23.17
CA SER A 14 -46.73 9.59 -21.98
C SER A 14 -45.22 9.37 -21.97
N ILE A 15 -44.44 10.46 -22.01
CA ILE A 15 -42.98 10.39 -21.84
C ILE A 15 -42.69 10.22 -20.34
N GLY A 16 -42.32 9.00 -19.94
CA GLY A 16 -41.77 8.74 -18.62
C GLY A 16 -40.32 9.19 -18.56
N LEU A 17 -40.02 10.21 -17.74
CA LEU A 17 -38.64 10.54 -17.39
C LEU A 17 -38.03 9.39 -16.59
N VAL A 18 -37.04 8.72 -17.17
CA VAL A 18 -36.16 7.79 -16.44
C VAL A 18 -35.23 8.64 -15.58
N PHE A 19 -35.49 8.65 -14.26
CA PHE A 19 -34.50 9.13 -13.30
C PHE A 19 -33.31 8.17 -13.31
N CYS A 20 -32.18 8.64 -13.81
CA CYS A 20 -30.90 7.99 -13.55
C CYS A 20 -30.65 8.05 -12.03
N PRO A 21 -30.33 6.93 -11.35
CA PRO A 21 -30.02 6.97 -9.93
C PRO A 21 -28.68 7.69 -9.75
N SER A 22 -28.73 8.94 -9.27
CA SER A 22 -27.53 9.65 -8.82
C SER A 22 -26.83 8.80 -7.76
N ILE A 23 -25.51 8.63 -7.92
CA ILE A 23 -24.66 7.98 -6.92
C ILE A 23 -24.70 8.85 -5.67
N VAL A 24 -25.48 8.43 -4.66
CA VAL A 24 -25.43 9.04 -3.33
C VAL A 24 -24.28 8.40 -2.59
N THR A 25 -23.16 9.10 -2.53
CA THR A 25 -22.02 8.71 -1.68
C THR A 25 -22.50 8.61 -0.24
N ALA A 26 -22.56 7.38 0.29
CA ALA A 26 -23.01 7.14 1.65
C ALA A 26 -21.89 7.53 2.64
N ILE A 27 -21.85 8.81 3.02
CA ILE A 27 -20.93 9.33 4.04
C ILE A 27 -21.22 8.60 5.36
N LEU A 28 -20.24 7.86 5.90
CA LEU A 28 -20.37 7.32 7.25
C LEU A 28 -20.46 8.46 8.28
N PRO A 29 -21.23 8.27 9.38
CA PRO A 29 -21.19 9.21 10.49
C PRO A 29 -19.78 9.26 11.08
N ARG A 30 -19.22 10.48 11.16
CA ARG A 30 -17.92 10.70 11.79
C ARG A 30 -17.94 10.28 13.26
N ARG A 31 -16.92 9.55 13.69
CA ARG A 31 -16.77 9.05 15.06
C ARG A 31 -16.08 10.12 15.90
N ILE A 32 -16.70 10.54 16.99
CA ILE A 32 -16.12 11.53 17.91
C ILE A 32 -15.39 10.78 19.03
N LEU A 33 -14.07 10.97 19.13
CA LEU A 33 -13.21 10.43 20.16
C LEU A 33 -12.82 11.54 21.14
N ARG A 34 -13.09 11.34 22.43
CA ARG A 34 -12.74 12.29 23.51
C ARG A 34 -11.29 12.07 23.94
N PRO A 35 -10.65 13.00 24.69
CA PRO A 35 -9.24 12.89 25.06
C PRO A 35 -8.88 11.58 25.78
N LYS A 36 -9.79 11.05 26.61
CA LYS A 36 -9.65 9.78 27.34
C LYS A 36 -9.94 8.51 26.53
N ASP A 37 -10.47 8.62 25.32
CA ASP A 37 -10.77 7.46 24.48
C ASP A 37 -9.46 7.09 23.75
N ASN A 38 -8.93 5.88 23.96
CA ASN A 38 -7.69 5.47 23.31
C ASN A 38 -7.91 5.31 21.79
N VAL A 39 -7.25 6.14 20.99
CA VAL A 39 -7.49 6.26 19.55
C VAL A 39 -7.09 4.99 18.82
N GLY A 40 -5.94 4.39 19.17
CA GLY A 40 -5.51 3.11 18.60
C GLY A 40 -6.52 1.99 18.85
N GLU A 41 -6.92 1.76 20.12
CA GLU A 41 -7.90 0.73 20.47
C GLU A 41 -9.24 0.98 19.75
N MET A 42 -9.66 2.24 19.61
CA MET A 42 -10.91 2.60 18.94
C MET A 42 -10.87 2.39 17.42
N ILE A 43 -9.71 2.56 16.77
CA ILE A 43 -9.54 2.25 15.35
C ILE A 43 -9.46 0.73 15.13
N GLN A 44 -8.73 0.02 15.98
CA GLN A 44 -8.63 -1.45 15.90
C GLN A 44 -10.00 -2.14 16.08
N ARG A 45 -10.81 -1.67 17.03
CA ARG A 45 -12.19 -2.16 17.23
C ARG A 45 -13.11 -1.94 16.03
N ASN A 46 -12.78 -1.01 15.13
CA ASN A 46 -13.55 -0.76 13.91
C ASN A 46 -13.14 -1.68 12.76
N LYS A 47 -11.91 -2.23 12.83
CA LYS A 47 -11.41 -3.28 11.94
C LYS A 47 -11.84 -4.70 12.41
N ASP A 48 -12.64 -4.83 13.47
CA ASP A 48 -13.32 -6.09 13.85
C ASP A 48 -14.50 -6.37 12.88
N PRO A 49 -14.50 -7.49 12.13
CA PRO A 49 -15.55 -7.81 11.14
C PRO A 49 -16.98 -7.87 11.69
N ARG A 50 -17.15 -7.96 13.02
CA ARG A 50 -18.47 -7.94 13.67
C ARG A 50 -19.19 -6.59 13.58
N ALA A 51 -18.54 -5.52 13.11
CA ALA A 51 -19.06 -4.16 13.04
C ALA A 51 -19.90 -3.80 11.79
N GLY A 52 -20.22 -4.76 10.91
CA GLY A 52 -21.50 -4.76 10.18
C GLY A 52 -21.57 -4.27 8.71
N ARG A 53 -22.18 -5.15 7.90
CA ARG A 53 -22.80 -4.94 6.56
C ARG A 53 -21.88 -4.58 5.39
N GLY A 54 -21.77 -5.53 4.46
CA GLY A 54 -21.13 -5.32 3.16
C GLY A 54 -21.74 -4.20 2.33
N ARG A 55 -20.85 -3.52 1.60
CA ARG A 55 -21.11 -2.65 0.46
C ARG A 55 -19.76 -2.39 -0.22
N ASP A 56 -19.66 -2.62 -1.53
CA ASP A 56 -18.49 -2.27 -2.35
C ASP A 56 -18.38 -0.75 -2.51
N VAL A 57 -17.88 -0.10 -1.46
CA VAL A 57 -17.50 1.31 -1.44
C VAL A 57 -16.23 1.38 -0.61
N VAL A 58 -15.20 2.10 -1.06
CA VAL A 58 -14.02 2.40 -0.24
C VAL A 58 -14.46 3.39 0.85
N ILE A 59 -14.90 2.84 1.98
CA ILE A 59 -15.48 3.64 3.06
C ILE A 59 -14.34 4.21 3.92
N LYS A 60 -13.97 5.46 3.66
CA LYS A 60 -13.07 6.24 4.49
C LYS A 60 -13.63 6.32 5.93
N ASP A 61 -12.93 5.71 6.89
CA ASP A 61 -13.27 5.80 8.32
C ASP A 61 -12.84 7.21 8.80
N ARG A 62 -13.81 8.01 9.28
CA ARG A 62 -13.64 9.43 9.61
C ARG A 62 -13.78 9.64 11.13
N TYR A 63 -12.88 10.44 11.69
CA TYR A 63 -12.78 10.69 13.13
C TYR A 63 -12.72 12.18 13.43
N THR A 64 -13.37 12.61 14.52
CA THR A 64 -13.01 13.86 15.23
C THR A 64 -12.26 13.43 16.47
N ILE A 65 -10.98 13.77 16.58
CA ILE A 65 -10.16 13.46 17.77
C ILE A 65 -10.07 14.73 18.61
N HIS A 66 -10.48 14.63 19.88
CA HIS A 66 -10.29 15.67 20.89
C HIS A 66 -9.07 15.31 21.74
N THR A 67 -8.23 16.30 22.04
CA THR A 67 -7.01 16.14 22.86
C THR A 67 -6.94 17.27 23.90
N GLU A 68 -6.45 16.99 25.10
CA GLU A 68 -6.28 18.00 26.15
C GLU A 68 -4.99 18.81 25.94
N ILE A 69 -5.07 20.14 25.95
CA ILE A 69 -3.89 20.99 25.85
C ILE A 69 -3.17 21.04 27.20
N GLN A 70 -1.89 20.67 27.19
CA GLN A 70 -1.05 20.50 28.38
C GLN A 70 -0.84 21.81 29.17
N GLU A 71 -0.67 21.69 30.50
CA GLU A 71 -0.33 22.81 31.38
C GLU A 71 0.99 23.48 30.98
N GLY A 72 0.97 24.81 30.84
CA GLY A 72 2.11 25.63 30.40
C GLY A 72 1.80 26.57 29.22
N SER A 73 0.72 26.32 28.48
CA SER A 73 0.21 27.21 27.42
C SER A 73 -0.87 28.18 27.94
N GLU A 74 -1.14 29.27 27.21
CA GLU A 74 -2.29 30.17 27.51
C GLU A 74 -3.66 29.46 27.41
N LYS A 75 -3.71 28.26 26.84
CA LYS A 75 -4.92 27.46 26.57
C LYS A 75 -4.98 26.15 27.38
N ALA A 76 -4.14 26.01 28.40
CA ALA A 76 -4.10 24.84 29.28
C ALA A 76 -5.50 24.46 29.81
N GLY A 77 -5.83 23.16 29.77
CA GLY A 77 -7.14 22.67 30.20
C GLY A 77 -8.30 22.95 29.22
N THR A 78 -8.01 23.29 27.96
CA THR A 78 -8.99 23.31 26.87
C THR A 78 -8.76 22.16 25.90
N GLU A 79 -9.80 21.79 25.13
CA GLU A 79 -9.71 20.73 24.12
C GLU A 79 -9.27 21.28 22.75
N LEU A 80 -8.28 20.64 22.15
CA LEU A 80 -7.96 20.73 20.73
C LEU A 80 -8.69 19.60 19.99
N ALA A 81 -9.69 19.93 19.19
CA ALA A 81 -10.34 18.99 18.27
C ALA A 81 -9.66 19.01 16.89
N MET A 82 -9.66 17.89 16.19
CA MET A 82 -9.20 17.77 14.79
C MET A 82 -10.04 16.74 14.04
N ASP A 83 -10.49 17.08 12.83
CA ASP A 83 -11.15 16.16 11.92
C ASP A 83 -10.10 15.45 11.05
N VAL A 84 -10.06 14.11 11.09
CA VAL A 84 -9.07 13.26 10.39
C VAL A 84 -9.68 12.02 9.75
N VAL A 85 -8.95 11.46 8.79
CA VAL A 85 -9.35 10.31 7.96
C VAL A 85 -8.15 9.38 7.74
N GLU A 86 -8.37 8.07 7.67
CA GLU A 86 -7.31 7.10 7.36
C GLU A 86 -6.80 7.26 5.92
N ALA A 87 -5.48 7.26 5.73
CA ALA A 87 -4.85 7.33 4.41
C ALA A 87 -5.10 6.02 3.64
N THR A 88 -5.73 6.11 2.46
CA THR A 88 -6.18 4.94 1.70
C THR A 88 -5.12 4.34 0.77
N HIS A 89 -4.11 5.12 0.39
CA HIS A 89 -3.02 4.70 -0.49
C HIS A 89 -1.67 5.00 0.20
N PRO A 90 -1.22 4.14 1.15
CA PRO A 90 0.10 4.30 1.76
C PRO A 90 1.19 3.96 0.74
N ALA A 91 2.25 4.77 0.71
CA ALA A 91 3.37 4.59 -0.21
C ALA A 91 4.17 3.31 0.08
N VAL A 92 4.31 2.91 1.35
CA VAL A 92 4.86 1.61 1.74
C VAL A 92 3.72 0.63 1.99
N THR A 93 3.85 -0.53 1.38
CA THR A 93 2.84 -1.59 1.33
C THR A 93 3.39 -2.87 1.96
N LEU A 94 2.57 -3.91 2.12
CA LEU A 94 3.03 -5.17 2.73
C LEU A 94 4.00 -5.95 1.82
N ASP A 95 3.92 -5.72 0.50
CA ASP A 95 4.81 -6.24 -0.53
C ASP A 95 6.11 -5.44 -0.73
N THR A 96 6.23 -4.24 -0.14
CA THR A 96 7.51 -3.49 -0.12
C THR A 96 8.61 -4.38 0.45
N ILE A 97 9.71 -4.53 -0.29
CA ILE A 97 10.86 -5.36 0.13
C ILE A 97 11.82 -4.53 0.98
N ILE A 98 12.19 -5.04 2.14
CA ILE A 98 13.22 -4.48 3.01
C ILE A 98 14.51 -5.27 2.84
N LYS A 99 15.64 -4.56 2.74
CA LYS A 99 16.98 -5.14 2.87
C LYS A 99 17.67 -4.56 4.11
N ASP A 100 18.00 -5.42 5.07
CA ASP A 100 18.65 -4.98 6.31
C ASP A 100 20.16 -4.72 6.15
N GLU A 101 20.77 -4.19 7.22
CA GLU A 101 22.21 -3.90 7.33
C GLU A 101 23.12 -5.12 7.07
N ARG A 102 22.57 -6.34 7.19
CA ARG A 102 23.24 -7.63 7.00
C ARG A 102 23.01 -8.19 5.60
N GLY A 103 22.22 -7.52 4.77
CA GLY A 103 21.87 -7.90 3.41
C GLY A 103 20.74 -8.93 3.31
N ASN A 104 20.03 -9.24 4.41
CA ASN A 104 18.85 -10.11 4.37
C ASN A 104 17.69 -9.34 3.74
N GLU A 105 16.94 -10.00 2.85
CA GLU A 105 15.75 -9.41 2.22
C GLU A 105 14.46 -10.10 2.73
N PHE A 106 13.45 -9.30 3.07
CA PHE A 106 12.14 -9.75 3.55
C PHE A 106 11.05 -8.74 3.19
N SER A 107 9.78 -9.15 3.08
CA SER A 107 8.67 -8.24 2.82
C SER A 107 8.26 -7.53 4.11
N VAL A 108 7.78 -6.28 4.02
CA VAL A 108 7.24 -5.54 5.17
C VAL A 108 6.22 -6.38 5.93
N GLY A 109 5.27 -7.02 5.23
CA GLY A 109 4.23 -7.84 5.84
C GLY A 109 4.71 -9.08 6.62
N ASP A 110 5.96 -9.50 6.45
CA ASP A 110 6.52 -10.65 7.17
C ASP A 110 7.03 -10.28 8.58
N ASN A 111 7.55 -9.06 8.77
CA ASN A 111 8.34 -8.69 9.96
C ASN A 111 8.15 -7.24 10.46
N ILE A 112 7.40 -6.38 9.76
CA ILE A 112 7.20 -4.97 10.14
C ILE A 112 5.71 -4.65 10.20
N LEU A 113 5.27 -4.21 11.38
CA LEU A 113 3.92 -3.66 11.55
C LEU A 113 3.89 -2.22 11.04
N LEU A 114 3.11 -1.98 9.99
CA LEU A 114 2.87 -0.63 9.47
C LEU A 114 1.93 0.15 10.39
N TYR A 115 2.29 1.40 10.67
CA TYR A 115 1.50 2.33 11.47
C TYR A 115 0.28 2.78 10.65
N THR A 116 -0.88 2.87 11.31
CA THR A 116 -2.05 3.48 10.67
C THR A 116 -1.83 4.99 10.62
N LEU A 117 -1.83 5.56 9.41
CA LEU A 117 -1.68 7.00 9.19
C LEU A 117 -3.06 7.66 9.06
N LEU A 118 -3.33 8.65 9.90
CA LEU A 118 -4.48 9.54 9.77
C LEU A 118 -4.01 10.91 9.28
N VAL A 119 -4.69 11.44 8.27
CA VAL A 119 -4.45 12.77 7.69
C VAL A 119 -5.69 13.65 7.87
N THR A 120 -5.52 14.96 7.71
CA THR A 120 -6.62 15.94 7.80
C THR A 120 -7.82 15.57 6.94
N ASP A 121 -9.01 15.52 7.54
CA ASP A 121 -10.29 15.40 6.83
C ASP A 121 -10.72 16.78 6.33
N VAL A 122 -10.28 17.12 5.13
CA VAL A 122 -10.45 18.45 4.49
C VAL A 122 -11.88 18.75 4.03
N ASP A 123 -12.76 17.74 3.94
CA ASP A 123 -14.17 17.86 3.50
C ASP A 123 -15.05 18.53 4.57
N THR A 124 -14.45 19.36 5.44
CA THR A 124 -14.97 19.72 6.76
C THR A 124 -14.53 21.13 7.11
N VAL A 125 -15.38 21.88 7.82
CA VAL A 125 -15.03 23.25 8.21
C VAL A 125 -13.88 23.27 9.23
N ASP A 126 -13.78 22.27 10.10
CA ASP A 126 -12.75 22.22 11.16
C ASP A 126 -11.43 21.58 10.69
N GLY A 127 -11.45 20.74 9.66
CA GLY A 127 -10.28 20.25 8.94
C GLY A 127 -9.76 21.25 7.90
N ALA A 128 -10.63 21.96 7.16
CA ALA A 128 -10.20 23.16 6.43
C ALA A 128 -9.61 24.22 7.38
N ASP A 129 -10.09 24.23 8.64
CA ASP A 129 -9.62 24.80 9.92
C ASP A 129 -8.24 24.37 10.50
N THR A 130 -7.67 23.21 10.11
CA THR A 130 -6.61 22.45 10.83
C THR A 130 -5.63 21.68 9.92
N PHE A 131 -4.35 21.54 10.29
CA PHE A 131 -3.46 20.49 9.78
C PHE A 131 -3.43 19.39 10.82
N ALA A 132 -3.48 18.13 10.39
CA ALA A 132 -3.21 16.98 11.23
C ALA A 132 -2.56 15.86 10.39
N MET A 133 -1.46 15.31 10.91
CA MET A 133 -0.88 14.04 10.47
C MET A 133 -0.56 13.23 11.72
N LEU A 134 -1.22 12.09 11.89
CA LEU A 134 -1.13 11.24 13.08
C LEU A 134 -0.67 9.84 12.65
N ALA A 135 0.30 9.28 13.36
CA ALA A 135 0.79 7.93 13.15
C ALA A 135 0.49 7.06 14.39
N ILE A 136 -0.16 5.93 14.16
CA ILE A 136 -0.73 5.08 15.22
C ILE A 136 -0.09 3.70 15.15
N ASN A 137 0.60 3.32 16.22
CA ASN A 137 1.26 2.02 16.34
C ASN A 137 0.19 0.92 16.60
N PRO A 138 0.09 -0.11 15.74
CA PRO A 138 -0.93 -1.16 15.87
C PRO A 138 -0.63 -2.21 16.94
N GLU A 139 0.57 -2.24 17.52
CA GLU A 139 0.91 -3.14 18.62
C GLU A 139 0.62 -2.48 19.98
N THR A 140 1.10 -1.26 20.18
CA THR A 140 1.00 -0.57 21.48
C THR A 140 -0.28 0.26 21.63
N ASN A 141 -0.94 0.60 20.52
CA ASN A 141 -2.01 1.59 20.44
C ASN A 141 -1.57 3.03 20.83
N ASP A 142 -0.26 3.28 20.81
CA ASP A 142 0.27 4.64 20.98
C ASP A 142 0.00 5.45 19.69
N MET A 143 -0.43 6.70 19.87
CA MET A 143 -0.60 7.67 18.81
C MET A 143 0.43 8.78 19.00
N HIS A 144 1.17 9.09 17.94
CA HIS A 144 1.93 10.32 17.82
C HIS A 144 1.35 11.14 16.68
N GLY A 145 1.57 12.45 16.71
CA GLY A 145 0.98 13.31 15.70
C GLY A 145 1.50 14.73 15.73
N LEU A 146 1.25 15.39 14.61
CA LEU A 146 1.62 16.78 14.38
C LEU A 146 0.38 17.51 13.86
N VAL A 147 -0.01 18.57 14.56
CA VAL A 147 -1.28 19.27 14.34
C VAL A 147 -1.05 20.78 14.36
N GLU A 148 -1.58 21.53 13.40
CA GLU A 148 -1.57 22.99 13.45
C GLU A 148 -2.98 23.54 13.28
N LYS A 149 -3.49 24.23 14.31
CA LYS A 149 -4.86 24.74 14.31
C LYS A 149 -4.94 26.25 14.39
N LYS A 150 -5.94 26.81 13.71
CA LYS A 150 -6.28 28.24 13.77
C LYS A 150 -6.88 28.61 15.14
N GLY A 151 -6.24 29.55 15.81
CA GLY A 151 -6.75 30.18 17.02
C GLY A 151 -7.84 31.20 16.73
N LYS A 152 -8.61 31.55 17.77
CA LYS A 152 -9.75 32.49 17.68
C LYS A 152 -9.36 33.93 17.27
N ARG A 153 -8.07 34.26 17.30
CA ARG A 153 -7.50 35.56 16.86
C ARG A 153 -6.90 35.52 15.44
N GLY A 154 -6.97 34.38 14.75
CA GLY A 154 -6.35 34.16 13.44
C GLY A 154 -4.90 33.66 13.49
N GLU A 155 -4.22 33.80 14.63
CA GLU A 155 -2.93 33.15 14.91
C GLU A 155 -3.05 31.62 14.77
N ARG A 156 -2.04 30.96 14.21
CA ARG A 156 -1.96 29.50 14.17
C ARG A 156 -0.96 29.00 15.18
N VAL A 157 -1.24 27.82 15.73
CA VAL A 157 -0.41 27.23 16.77
C VAL A 157 -0.10 25.79 16.39
N PRO A 158 1.20 25.43 16.26
CA PRO A 158 1.63 24.06 16.09
C PRO A 158 1.60 23.31 17.44
N TYR A 159 1.08 22.10 17.40
CA TYR A 159 0.95 21.18 18.52
C TYR A 159 1.55 19.83 18.11
N THR A 160 2.39 19.26 18.97
CA THR A 160 2.63 17.82 18.94
C THR A 160 1.54 17.13 19.74
N VAL A 161 0.95 16.09 19.15
CA VAL A 161 -0.08 15.27 19.78
C VAL A 161 0.53 13.93 20.18
N LYS A 162 0.29 13.50 21.42
CA LYS A 162 0.73 12.20 21.92
C LYS A 162 -0.35 11.55 22.76
N GLN A 163 -0.51 10.25 22.59
CA GLN A 163 -1.28 9.38 23.46
C GLN A 163 -0.49 8.09 23.66
N SER A 164 -0.20 7.72 24.90
CA SER A 164 0.35 6.41 25.22
C SER A 164 -0.30 5.82 26.45
N LYS A 165 -0.51 4.51 26.47
CA LYS A 165 -1.15 3.81 27.60
C LYS A 165 -0.36 3.92 28.91
N GLY A 166 0.95 4.18 28.83
CA GLY A 166 1.84 4.39 29.98
C GLY A 166 1.97 5.83 30.47
N GLU A 167 1.49 6.82 29.70
CA GLU A 167 1.65 8.25 29.99
C GLU A 167 0.27 8.93 30.13
N ASN A 168 0.13 9.87 31.08
CA ASN A 168 -1.08 10.66 31.29
C ASN A 168 -2.39 9.84 31.32
N GLU A 169 -2.35 8.64 31.93
CA GLU A 169 -3.47 7.69 32.01
C GLU A 169 -4.06 7.25 30.65
N GLY A 170 -3.31 7.39 29.55
CA GLY A 170 -3.81 7.13 28.19
C GLY A 170 -4.61 8.27 27.57
N ILE A 171 -4.61 9.46 28.18
CA ILE A 171 -5.23 10.66 27.62
C ILE A 171 -4.39 11.18 26.44
N ALA A 172 -5.06 11.54 25.34
CA ALA A 172 -4.43 12.20 24.21
C ALA A 172 -4.14 13.67 24.58
N MET A 173 -2.86 14.00 24.66
CA MET A 173 -2.36 15.32 25.04
C MET A 173 -1.83 16.08 23.82
N ALA A 174 -2.13 17.37 23.74
CA ALA A 174 -1.54 18.30 22.80
C ALA A 174 -0.55 19.23 23.52
N GLN A 175 0.69 19.26 23.05
CA GLN A 175 1.75 20.13 23.55
C GLN A 175 2.08 21.19 22.50
N GLU A 176 1.90 22.46 22.86
CA GLU A 176 2.26 23.60 22.01
C GLU A 176 3.78 23.61 21.74
N GLN A 177 4.17 23.65 20.47
CA GLN A 177 5.56 23.71 20.04
C GLN A 177 6.00 25.19 20.00
N MET A 178 7.10 25.52 20.66
CA MET A 178 7.79 26.80 20.43
C MET A 178 8.52 26.70 19.09
N GLU A 179 8.37 27.70 18.22
CA GLU A 179 9.08 27.80 16.93
C GLU A 179 10.59 27.60 17.15
N LEU A 180 11.13 26.47 16.70
CA LEU A 180 12.57 26.23 16.66
C LEU A 180 13.12 26.75 15.33
N PRO A 181 14.36 27.28 15.31
CA PRO A 181 15.02 27.60 14.06
C PRO A 181 15.12 26.33 13.20
N PRO A 182 14.79 26.40 11.92
CA PRO A 182 14.88 25.27 11.01
C PRO A 182 16.32 24.76 10.86
N SER A 183 16.46 23.52 10.41
CA SER A 183 17.75 23.01 9.96
C SER A 183 18.24 23.78 8.72
N ASP A 184 19.55 24.05 8.67
CA ASP A 184 20.23 24.53 7.45
C ASP A 184 20.11 23.43 6.37
N TRP A 185 19.14 23.58 5.47
CA TRP A 185 18.91 22.68 4.33
C TRP A 185 19.14 23.45 3.03
N HIS A 186 20.04 22.93 2.19
CA HIS A 186 20.43 23.50 0.89
C HIS A 186 20.24 22.45 -0.21
N CYS A 187 19.91 22.84 -1.43
CA CYS A 187 19.85 21.93 -2.57
C CYS A 187 21.02 22.23 -3.53
N ASP A 188 21.59 21.17 -4.09
CA ASP A 188 22.47 21.24 -5.26
C ASP A 188 21.74 20.61 -6.45
N VAL A 189 22.19 20.87 -7.68
CA VAL A 189 21.72 20.16 -8.89
C VAL A 189 22.92 19.74 -9.74
N ALA A 190 22.88 18.55 -10.33
CA ALA A 190 24.00 18.00 -11.09
C ALA A 190 23.73 17.96 -12.60
N GLU A 191 24.47 18.75 -13.38
CA GLU A 191 24.39 18.76 -14.86
C GLU A 191 25.58 18.04 -15.52
N GLU A 192 25.40 16.79 -15.96
CA GLU A 192 26.16 16.21 -17.08
C GLU A 192 25.25 15.27 -17.87
N VAL A 193 25.00 15.50 -19.17
CA VAL A 193 24.37 14.51 -20.07
C VAL A 193 25.11 14.49 -21.41
N PRO A 194 26.04 13.53 -21.63
CA PRO A 194 26.82 13.47 -22.87
C PRO A 194 26.16 12.60 -23.96
N GLY A 195 25.85 13.21 -25.13
CA GLY A 195 25.78 12.52 -26.44
C GLY A 195 24.39 12.16 -27.01
N GLU A 196 24.02 12.82 -28.12
CA GLU A 196 23.27 12.35 -29.33
C GLU A 196 21.96 11.52 -29.17
N GLU A 197 20.81 11.78 -29.84
CA GLU A 197 20.33 12.78 -30.83
C GLU A 197 18.91 13.24 -30.43
N GLU A 198 18.68 14.52 -30.10
CA GLU A 198 17.85 15.40 -30.95
C GLU A 198 16.33 15.11 -30.99
N SER A 199 15.66 15.18 -29.82
CA SER A 199 14.29 15.71 -29.77
C SER A 199 13.98 16.46 -28.45
N ILE A 200 13.54 17.72 -28.61
CA ILE A 200 12.75 18.58 -27.70
C ILE A 200 13.35 18.99 -26.32
N GLU A 201 14.06 18.16 -25.56
CA GLU A 201 14.52 18.52 -24.19
C GLU A 201 15.83 19.37 -24.13
N ARG A 202 16.37 19.86 -25.26
CA ARG A 202 17.75 20.41 -25.29
C ARG A 202 17.84 21.95 -25.21
N ARG A 203 17.93 22.49 -23.99
CA ARG A 203 18.70 23.70 -23.63
C ARG A 203 19.31 23.56 -22.22
N LEU A 204 20.50 22.97 -22.17
CA LEU A 204 21.42 23.04 -21.02
C LEU A 204 22.67 23.85 -21.45
N MET A 205 23.49 24.23 -20.46
CA MET A 205 24.86 24.76 -20.62
C MET A 205 24.99 26.22 -21.11
N ASN A 206 24.87 27.18 -20.19
CA ASN A 206 25.82 28.32 -20.13
C ASN A 206 25.71 29.12 -18.81
N GLY A 207 26.64 28.90 -17.87
CA GLY A 207 26.84 29.82 -16.73
C GLY A 207 27.45 29.18 -15.47
N ASP A 208 28.66 29.57 -15.11
CA ASP A 208 29.27 29.30 -13.81
C ASP A 208 28.40 29.82 -12.65
N HIS A 209 27.86 28.92 -11.81
CA HIS A 209 27.18 29.32 -10.57
C HIS A 209 27.62 28.51 -9.34
N HIS A 210 28.94 28.47 -9.10
CA HIS A 210 29.46 28.30 -7.73
C HIS A 210 29.19 29.58 -6.90
N GLY A 211 27.93 29.79 -6.55
CA GLY A 211 27.49 30.83 -5.62
C GLY A 211 27.76 30.43 -4.18
N ILE A 212 28.91 30.85 -3.62
CA ILE A 212 29.11 30.78 -2.16
C ILE A 212 28.13 31.76 -1.52
N HIS A 213 27.04 31.27 -0.95
CA HIS A 213 26.15 32.07 -0.13
C HIS A 213 26.71 32.18 1.29
N ASP A 214 27.27 33.36 1.59
CA ASP A 214 27.83 33.67 2.90
C ASP A 214 26.77 33.62 4.01
N ARG A 215 27.15 33.07 5.17
CA ARG A 215 26.27 32.89 6.32
C ARG A 215 25.85 34.23 6.93
N HIS A 216 24.59 34.63 6.71
CA HIS A 216 23.99 35.76 7.42
C HIS A 216 22.68 35.36 8.13
N GLY A 217 22.84 34.81 9.33
CA GLY A 217 21.72 34.50 10.22
C GLY A 217 21.04 35.78 10.71
N HIS A 218 19.79 36.00 10.29
CA HIS A 218 18.97 37.10 10.79
C HIS A 218 18.34 36.75 12.14
N GLY A 219 19.00 37.15 13.22
CA GLY A 219 18.43 37.18 14.55
C GLY A 219 17.40 38.31 14.68
N ALA A 220 16.18 38.09 14.19
CA ALA A 220 15.02 38.96 14.37
C ALA A 220 13.87 38.18 15.03
N GLN A 221 13.26 38.75 16.06
CA GLN A 221 12.08 38.18 16.73
C GLN A 221 10.80 38.51 15.96
N ASP A 222 10.62 37.89 14.80
CA ASP A 222 9.36 37.95 14.05
C ASP A 222 8.62 36.61 14.17
N LYS A 223 7.30 36.69 14.40
CA LYS A 223 6.43 35.52 14.60
C LYS A 223 6.23 34.81 13.25
N GLY A 224 7.05 33.81 12.98
CA GLY A 224 7.16 33.17 11.67
C GLY A 224 6.10 32.09 11.51
N ILE A 225 4.97 32.43 10.89
CA ILE A 225 3.87 31.51 10.58
C ILE A 225 4.43 30.19 10.03
N SER A 226 4.07 29.08 10.67
CA SER A 226 4.81 27.84 10.51
C SER A 226 4.56 27.14 9.17
N ALA A 227 5.55 26.37 8.71
CA ALA A 227 5.46 25.54 7.51
C ALA A 227 4.34 24.48 7.55
N MET A 228 3.75 24.24 8.72
CA MET A 228 2.57 23.39 8.86
C MET A 228 1.35 23.98 8.17
N GLU A 229 1.19 25.31 8.20
CA GLU A 229 0.10 25.98 7.48
C GLU A 229 0.21 25.71 5.97
N ALA A 230 1.43 25.51 5.47
CA ALA A 230 1.70 25.30 4.05
C ALA A 230 1.38 23.88 3.59
N LEU A 231 1.84 22.87 4.34
CA LEU A 231 1.38 21.47 4.20
C LEU A 231 -0.14 21.35 4.19
N ARG A 232 -0.78 22.10 5.08
CA ARG A 232 -2.23 22.10 5.24
C ARG A 232 -3.01 22.58 4.03
N LYS A 233 -2.47 23.60 3.36
CA LYS A 233 -3.13 24.30 2.26
C LYS A 233 -3.05 23.52 0.95
N THR A 234 -2.29 22.43 0.93
CA THR A 234 -2.10 21.58 -0.25
C THR A 234 -2.74 20.21 -0.11
N LEU A 235 -3.06 19.79 1.11
CA LEU A 235 -4.11 18.79 1.41
C LEU A 235 -5.47 19.28 0.87
N PRO A 236 -5.99 18.68 -0.21
CA PRO A 236 -7.32 18.06 -0.13
C PRO A 236 -7.55 16.84 -1.05
N VAL A 237 -8.60 16.06 -0.73
CA VAL A 237 -9.21 14.97 -1.53
C VAL A 237 -8.23 13.98 -2.16
N VAL A 238 -8.15 12.76 -1.58
CA VAL A 238 -7.61 11.58 -2.28
C VAL A 238 -8.30 11.43 -3.64
N SER A 239 -7.58 11.80 -4.70
CA SER A 239 -7.96 11.62 -6.08
C SER A 239 -7.76 10.17 -6.50
N SER A 240 -8.42 9.76 -7.58
CA SER A 240 -7.87 8.67 -8.39
C SER A 240 -6.69 9.23 -9.16
N TYR A 241 -5.48 8.76 -8.87
CA TYR A 241 -4.29 9.04 -9.66
C TYR A 241 -4.26 8.17 -10.93
N ASN A 242 -3.67 8.67 -12.03
CA ASN A 242 -3.51 7.92 -13.29
C ASN A 242 -2.07 7.47 -13.56
N PHE A 243 -1.09 7.96 -12.79
CA PHE A 243 0.32 7.57 -12.89
C PHE A 243 0.83 7.03 -11.55
N GLU A 244 1.71 6.03 -11.60
CA GLU A 244 2.41 5.49 -10.44
C GLU A 244 3.91 5.49 -10.75
N VAL A 245 4.73 5.93 -9.79
CA VAL A 245 6.20 5.96 -9.89
C VAL A 245 6.75 5.06 -8.80
N GLU A 246 7.39 3.97 -9.22
CA GLU A 246 7.95 2.96 -8.32
C GLU A 246 9.33 3.43 -7.78
N MET A 247 9.43 3.64 -6.47
CA MET A 247 10.61 4.17 -5.79
C MET A 247 11.45 3.07 -5.14
N TYR A 248 12.74 3.04 -5.46
CA TYR A 248 13.76 2.36 -4.68
C TYR A 248 14.36 3.34 -3.66
N ILE A 249 14.25 3.05 -2.37
CA ILE A 249 14.72 3.92 -1.29
C ILE A 249 15.97 3.33 -0.62
N GLU A 250 17.05 4.10 -0.50
CA GLU A 250 18.14 3.77 0.43
C GLU A 250 18.05 4.61 1.71
N ILE A 251 18.31 3.99 2.86
CA ILE A 251 18.43 4.66 4.16
C ILE A 251 19.78 4.34 4.78
N ASP A 252 20.40 5.28 5.47
CA ASP A 252 21.67 5.01 6.15
C ASP A 252 21.49 4.62 7.62
N ASN A 253 22.55 4.10 8.23
CA ASN A 253 22.53 3.74 9.65
C ASN A 253 22.24 4.95 10.56
N THR A 254 22.60 6.17 10.15
CA THR A 254 22.27 7.39 10.90
C THR A 254 20.77 7.60 10.97
N PHE A 255 20.06 7.49 9.84
CA PHE A 255 18.60 7.56 9.77
C PHE A 255 17.93 6.48 10.65
N VAL A 256 18.38 5.23 10.56
CA VAL A 256 17.87 4.13 11.40
C VAL A 256 18.11 4.38 12.89
N ASN A 257 19.28 4.88 13.26
CA ASN A 257 19.63 5.18 14.65
C ASN A 257 18.86 6.39 15.21
N ASN A 258 18.64 7.44 14.42
CA ASN A 258 17.83 8.60 14.79
C ASN A 258 16.38 8.19 15.15
N LEU A 259 15.87 7.16 14.47
CA LEU A 259 14.53 6.60 14.65
C LEU A 259 14.48 5.42 15.65
N GLY A 260 15.63 4.99 16.14
CA GLY A 260 15.82 3.96 17.18
C GLY A 260 15.58 2.51 16.73
N SER A 261 15.01 2.25 15.56
CA SER A 261 14.86 0.90 15.00
C SER A 261 14.58 0.92 13.49
N LEU A 262 14.85 -0.19 12.80
CA LEU A 262 14.51 -0.38 11.39
C LEU A 262 12.99 -0.33 11.14
N SER A 263 12.17 -0.84 12.07
CA SER A 263 10.70 -0.76 11.97
C SER A 263 10.22 0.69 11.98
N ASN A 264 10.77 1.52 12.87
CA ASN A 264 10.48 2.95 12.89
C ASN A 264 11.01 3.66 11.63
N ALA A 265 12.18 3.26 11.12
CA ALA A 265 12.73 3.80 9.88
C ALA A 265 11.83 3.54 8.67
N VAL A 266 11.39 2.29 8.47
CA VAL A 266 10.48 1.90 7.38
C VAL A 266 9.14 2.63 7.48
N ASN A 267 8.57 2.72 8.68
CA ASN A 267 7.36 3.50 8.90
C ASN A 267 7.58 5.00 8.58
N TYR A 268 8.77 5.54 8.84
CA TYR A 268 9.03 6.96 8.64
C TYR A 268 9.18 7.31 7.15
N VAL A 269 9.80 6.40 6.37
CA VAL A 269 9.72 6.42 4.90
C VAL A 269 8.25 6.40 4.46
N ASN A 270 7.40 5.51 5.01
CA ASN A 270 5.97 5.50 4.68
C ASN A 270 5.28 6.85 4.93
N THR A 271 5.57 7.48 6.08
CA THR A 271 4.98 8.77 6.45
C THR A 271 5.44 9.90 5.55
N LEU A 272 6.73 9.97 5.22
CA LEU A 272 7.28 10.97 4.31
C LEU A 272 6.69 10.81 2.90
N VAL A 273 6.75 9.61 2.31
CA VAL A 273 6.28 9.43 0.93
C VAL A 273 4.75 9.50 0.82
N THR A 274 3.99 8.98 1.79
CA THR A 274 2.51 9.12 1.81
C THR A 274 2.09 10.58 2.03
N GLY A 275 2.83 11.35 2.84
CA GLY A 275 2.57 12.78 3.00
C GLY A 275 2.93 13.59 1.75
N ALA A 276 3.92 13.16 0.96
CA ALA A 276 4.23 13.75 -0.34
C ALA A 276 3.15 13.43 -1.40
N ASN A 277 2.59 12.21 -1.39
CA ASN A 277 1.52 11.79 -2.30
C ASN A 277 0.30 12.70 -2.26
N VAL A 278 0.01 13.34 -1.13
CA VAL A 278 -1.01 14.40 -1.03
C VAL A 278 -0.84 15.49 -2.09
N VAL A 279 0.40 15.91 -2.35
CA VAL A 279 0.72 16.97 -3.31
C VAL A 279 0.88 16.36 -4.71
N TYR A 280 1.58 15.23 -4.82
CA TYR A 280 1.88 14.59 -6.10
C TYR A 280 0.61 14.01 -6.80
N GLU A 281 -0.29 13.36 -6.07
CA GLU A 281 -1.56 12.81 -6.63
C GLU A 281 -2.52 13.92 -7.08
N LYS A 282 -2.43 15.09 -6.45
CA LYS A 282 -3.40 16.18 -6.59
C LYS A 282 -2.95 17.26 -7.59
N GLU A 283 -1.66 17.61 -7.59
CA GLU A 283 -1.12 18.65 -8.45
C GLU A 283 -0.52 18.09 -9.75
N ILE A 284 -0.08 16.82 -9.76
CA ILE A 284 0.50 16.17 -10.96
C ILE A 284 -0.01 14.74 -11.22
N ASP A 285 -1.17 14.34 -10.68
CA ASP A 285 -1.86 13.08 -11.00
C ASP A 285 -1.01 11.79 -10.79
N THR A 286 -0.01 11.86 -9.90
CA THR A 286 1.01 10.81 -9.75
C THR A 286 1.12 10.32 -8.30
N HIS A 287 1.06 9.00 -8.10
CA HIS A 287 1.34 8.35 -6.83
C HIS A 287 2.79 7.86 -6.76
N LEU A 288 3.48 8.12 -5.65
CA LEU A 288 4.79 7.55 -5.35
C LEU A 288 4.61 6.28 -4.51
N ARG A 289 5.02 5.11 -5.04
CA ARG A 289 4.96 3.83 -4.33
C ARG A 289 6.35 3.30 -4.06
N VAL A 290 6.65 2.96 -2.81
CA VAL A 290 7.95 2.43 -2.39
C VAL A 290 7.97 0.93 -2.58
N THR A 291 8.70 0.44 -3.59
CA THR A 291 8.80 -0.99 -3.89
C THR A 291 9.91 -1.66 -3.08
N LYS A 292 10.96 -0.93 -2.74
CA LYS A 292 12.10 -1.45 -1.97
C LYS A 292 12.73 -0.39 -1.05
N ILE A 293 13.10 -0.79 0.17
CA ILE A 293 13.87 0.02 1.13
C ILE A 293 15.12 -0.75 1.52
N VAL A 294 16.30 -0.12 1.43
CA VAL A 294 17.59 -0.77 1.70
C VAL A 294 18.42 0.02 2.71
N VAL A 295 18.85 -0.64 3.79
CA VAL A 295 19.83 -0.08 4.72
C VAL A 295 21.22 -0.13 4.07
N SER A 296 21.86 1.02 3.90
CA SER A 296 23.06 1.18 3.10
C SER A 296 24.19 1.87 3.87
N THR A 297 25.37 1.24 3.86
CA THR A 297 26.65 1.80 4.31
C THR A 297 27.43 2.47 3.17
N LEU A 298 26.89 2.44 1.94
CA LEU A 298 27.58 2.89 0.72
C LEU A 298 28.09 4.33 0.83
N TYR A 299 27.32 5.18 1.51
CA TYR A 299 27.58 6.61 1.67
C TYR A 299 28.44 6.96 2.90
N ASP A 300 28.93 5.99 3.68
CA ASP A 300 29.61 6.28 4.97
C ASP A 300 30.93 7.04 4.82
N GLY A 301 31.56 6.98 3.64
CA GLY A 301 32.72 7.80 3.28
C GLY A 301 32.40 9.11 2.56
N ALA A 302 31.13 9.39 2.25
CA ALA A 302 30.75 10.56 1.45
C ALA A 302 30.91 11.87 2.24
N THR A 303 31.50 12.86 1.60
CA THR A 303 31.87 14.16 2.18
C THR A 303 30.86 15.28 1.88
N SER A 304 30.01 15.09 0.86
CA SER A 304 28.93 16.01 0.47
C SER A 304 27.77 15.25 -0.18
N THR A 305 26.66 15.96 -0.40
CA THR A 305 25.51 15.55 -1.22
C THR A 305 25.95 15.12 -2.62
N SER A 306 26.72 15.96 -3.31
CA SER A 306 27.25 15.68 -4.66
C SER A 306 28.18 14.45 -4.71
N ASP A 307 29.04 14.27 -3.70
CA ASP A 307 29.90 13.08 -3.55
C ASP A 307 29.03 11.81 -3.37
N ALA A 308 28.01 11.86 -2.51
CA ALA A 308 27.07 10.76 -2.33
C ALA A 308 26.26 10.43 -3.60
N LEU A 309 25.80 11.42 -4.37
CA LEU A 309 25.08 11.18 -5.63
C LEU A 309 26.00 10.59 -6.70
N SER A 310 27.26 11.04 -6.77
CA SER A 310 28.29 10.46 -7.64
C SER A 310 28.54 8.99 -7.29
N ILE A 311 28.66 8.66 -6.00
CA ILE A 311 28.77 7.30 -5.49
C ILE A 311 27.52 6.48 -5.88
N MET A 312 26.32 6.99 -5.64
CA MET A 312 25.05 6.32 -5.98
C MET A 312 25.01 5.96 -7.47
N ARG A 313 25.18 6.96 -8.34
CA ARG A 313 25.15 6.76 -9.80
C ARG A 313 26.25 5.82 -10.29
N THR A 314 27.46 5.88 -9.71
CA THR A 314 28.57 5.00 -10.09
C THR A 314 28.29 3.53 -9.75
N ASN A 315 27.54 3.25 -8.68
CA ASN A 315 27.21 1.87 -8.28
C ASN A 315 25.94 1.33 -8.92
N TYR A 316 24.96 2.19 -9.20
CA TYR A 316 23.61 1.78 -9.59
C TYR A 316 23.18 2.20 -11.01
N GLY A 317 23.91 3.10 -11.66
CA GLY A 317 23.60 3.62 -12.99
C GLY A 317 23.97 2.65 -14.12
N GLY A 318 23.04 2.40 -15.02
CA GLY A 318 23.29 1.55 -16.20
C GLY A 318 22.13 1.49 -17.18
N ASN A 319 22.27 0.62 -18.19
CA ASN A 319 21.28 0.45 -19.28
C ASN A 319 19.94 -0.16 -18.83
N THR A 320 19.87 -0.68 -17.60
CA THR A 320 18.67 -1.25 -16.97
C THR A 320 18.74 -0.97 -15.47
N TRP A 321 17.59 -0.89 -14.81
CA TRP A 321 17.54 -0.73 -13.36
C TRP A 321 18.22 -1.90 -12.62
N HIS A 322 18.83 -1.57 -11.48
CA HIS A 322 19.56 -2.49 -10.60
C HIS A 322 18.62 -3.35 -9.73
N ALA A 323 17.32 -3.03 -9.73
CA ALA A 323 16.23 -3.86 -9.22
C ALA A 323 15.07 -3.85 -10.21
N ALA A 324 14.16 -4.81 -10.10
CA ALA A 324 12.87 -4.74 -10.79
C ALA A 324 12.00 -3.66 -10.12
N ASN A 325 11.02 -3.12 -10.86
CA ASN A 325 10.00 -2.22 -10.33
C ASN A 325 10.61 -0.95 -9.69
N VAL A 326 11.34 -0.19 -10.51
CA VAL A 326 12.01 1.06 -10.14
C VAL A 326 11.91 2.04 -11.31
N ASP A 327 11.44 3.24 -11.03
CA ASP A 327 11.39 4.38 -11.96
C ASP A 327 12.27 5.54 -11.48
N ILE A 328 12.54 5.60 -10.17
CA ILE A 328 13.53 6.46 -9.51
C ILE A 328 14.17 5.73 -8.31
N HIS A 329 15.44 6.01 -8.05
CA HIS A 329 16.15 5.61 -6.85
C HIS A 329 16.47 6.86 -6.01
N HIS A 330 16.00 6.91 -4.77
CA HIS A 330 16.22 8.06 -3.86
C HIS A 330 16.83 7.63 -2.53
N ALA A 331 17.86 8.32 -2.03
CA ALA A 331 18.38 8.07 -0.69
C ALA A 331 17.85 9.08 0.35
N LEU A 332 17.51 8.57 1.54
CA LEU A 332 17.10 9.33 2.71
C LEU A 332 18.16 9.14 3.81
N LEU A 333 19.08 10.10 3.92
CA LEU A 333 20.26 10.01 4.76
C LEU A 333 20.10 10.84 6.03
N GLY A 334 20.34 10.23 7.20
CA GLY A 334 20.38 10.96 8.48
C GLY A 334 21.69 11.74 8.68
N LYS A 335 22.73 11.43 7.90
CA LYS A 335 23.97 12.20 7.78
C LYS A 335 23.93 13.15 6.57
N LEU A 336 25.02 13.91 6.37
CA LEU A 336 25.08 15.07 5.48
C LEU A 336 24.05 16.15 5.91
N GLY A 337 23.77 17.10 5.02
CA GLY A 337 22.70 18.07 5.17
C GLY A 337 22.36 18.66 3.80
N GLY A 338 21.08 18.90 3.55
CA GLY A 338 20.61 19.38 2.25
C GLY A 338 20.05 18.28 1.35
N GLY A 339 20.23 18.40 0.05
CA GLY A 339 19.89 17.38 -0.93
C GLY A 339 20.51 17.66 -2.30
N ILE A 340 20.41 16.68 -3.19
CA ILE A 340 20.79 16.81 -4.59
C ILE A 340 20.04 15.77 -5.42
N ALA A 341 19.61 16.15 -6.61
CA ALA A 341 18.98 15.25 -7.58
C ALA A 341 19.36 15.61 -9.02
N TYR A 342 19.33 14.60 -9.90
CA TYR A 342 19.36 14.86 -11.34
C TYR A 342 17.97 15.34 -11.81
N ILE A 343 17.96 16.26 -12.78
CA ILE A 343 16.72 16.87 -13.26
C ILE A 343 16.18 16.11 -14.48
N GLY A 344 14.88 15.77 -14.45
CA GLY A 344 14.18 15.23 -15.62
C GLY A 344 14.51 13.75 -15.93
N VAL A 345 14.63 12.92 -14.89
CA VAL A 345 15.21 11.58 -14.95
C VAL A 345 14.31 10.43 -14.47
N VAL A 346 13.02 10.66 -14.18
CA VAL A 346 12.08 9.54 -14.01
C VAL A 346 12.19 8.60 -15.22
N CYS A 347 12.18 7.29 -14.97
CA CYS A 347 12.40 6.19 -15.93
C CYS A 347 13.85 6.00 -16.45
N ARG A 348 14.83 6.80 -16.02
CA ARG A 348 16.21 6.68 -16.51
C ARG A 348 17.08 5.85 -15.58
N SER A 349 17.30 4.57 -15.87
CA SER A 349 18.18 3.72 -15.05
C SER A 349 19.66 4.15 -15.00
N ASP A 350 20.08 5.13 -15.81
CA ASP A 350 21.43 5.68 -15.87
C ASP A 350 21.60 7.03 -15.15
N TRP A 351 20.51 7.72 -14.79
CA TRP A 351 20.53 9.03 -14.11
C TRP A 351 19.37 9.27 -13.12
N GLY A 352 18.40 8.36 -12.98
CA GLY A 352 17.21 8.48 -12.15
C GLY A 352 17.50 8.32 -10.66
N PHE A 353 18.33 9.24 -10.16
CA PHE A 353 18.95 9.23 -8.85
C PHE A 353 18.75 10.58 -8.16
N GLY A 354 18.53 10.54 -6.86
CA GLY A 354 18.45 11.70 -5.99
C GLY A 354 18.73 11.30 -4.54
N LEU A 355 18.99 12.30 -3.69
CA LEU A 355 19.09 12.08 -2.25
C LEU A 355 18.71 13.33 -1.46
N THR A 356 18.15 13.08 -0.28
CA THR A 356 17.92 14.08 0.77
C THR A 356 18.75 13.68 1.98
N GLY A 357 19.46 14.63 2.58
CA GLY A 357 20.42 14.42 3.66
C GLY A 357 20.17 15.30 4.89
N GLY A 358 20.67 14.84 6.04
CA GLY A 358 20.46 15.47 7.34
C GLY A 358 19.08 15.21 7.96
N LEU A 359 18.39 14.14 7.54
CA LEU A 359 17.04 13.84 8.03
C LEU A 359 17.07 13.54 9.54
N SER A 360 16.22 14.26 10.28
CA SER A 360 16.24 14.31 11.74
C SER A 360 14.87 14.29 12.40
N GLY A 361 13.80 14.17 11.62
CA GLY A 361 12.47 13.92 12.14
C GLY A 361 12.32 12.55 12.78
N SER A 362 11.24 12.40 13.55
CA SER A 362 10.97 11.21 14.34
C SER A 362 9.49 11.07 14.63
N PHE A 363 9.01 9.83 14.72
CA PHE A 363 7.66 9.54 15.18
C PHE A 363 7.41 9.85 16.65
N THR A 364 8.38 9.63 17.53
CA THR A 364 8.13 9.78 18.96
C THR A 364 7.97 11.24 19.38
N SER A 365 8.44 12.17 18.53
CA SER A 365 8.18 13.60 18.63
C SER A 365 7.08 14.08 17.67
N MET A 366 7.05 13.57 16.43
CA MET A 366 6.36 14.16 15.27
C MET A 366 6.43 15.69 15.27
N GLY A 367 7.64 16.23 15.49
CA GLY A 367 7.85 17.68 15.59
C GLY A 367 8.13 18.34 14.24
N GLN A 368 8.43 19.64 14.31
CA GLN A 368 8.82 20.49 13.18
C GLN A 368 9.89 19.88 12.22
N PRO A 369 10.88 19.07 12.67
CA PRO A 369 11.83 18.41 11.75
C PRO A 369 11.18 17.46 10.72
N VAL A 370 10.02 16.86 11.02
CA VAL A 370 9.29 16.02 10.04
C VAL A 370 8.80 16.84 8.85
N VAL A 371 8.46 18.11 9.10
CA VAL A 371 8.03 19.07 8.08
C VAL A 371 9.21 19.44 7.17
N TRP A 372 10.41 19.56 7.74
CA TRP A 372 11.64 19.82 6.99
C TRP A 372 12.08 18.62 6.13
N ASP A 373 12.09 17.42 6.70
CA ASP A 373 12.36 16.18 5.98
C ASP A 373 11.39 16.02 4.79
N MET A 374 10.10 16.36 4.98
CA MET A 374 9.08 16.37 3.94
C MET A 374 9.37 17.39 2.82
N LYS A 375 9.72 18.64 3.15
CA LYS A 375 10.09 19.66 2.14
C LYS A 375 11.29 19.21 1.33
N GLY A 376 12.35 18.79 2.03
CA GLY A 376 13.58 18.33 1.40
C GLY A 376 13.31 17.17 0.45
N PHE A 377 12.59 16.15 0.91
CA PHE A 377 12.21 15.01 0.08
C PHE A 377 11.43 15.43 -1.18
N MET A 378 10.36 16.20 -1.04
CA MET A 378 9.53 16.62 -2.18
C MET A 378 10.26 17.52 -3.17
N HIS A 379 11.22 18.34 -2.71
CA HIS A 379 12.03 19.22 -3.55
C HIS A 379 12.99 18.39 -4.44
N GLU A 380 13.74 17.48 -3.84
CA GLU A 380 14.69 16.64 -4.57
C GLU A 380 14.00 15.68 -5.54
N VAL A 381 12.85 15.11 -5.14
CA VAL A 381 12.02 14.32 -6.07
C VAL A 381 11.41 15.21 -7.17
N GLY A 382 11.06 16.46 -6.86
CA GLY A 382 10.57 17.43 -7.85
C GLY A 382 11.57 17.73 -8.96
N HIS A 383 12.87 17.70 -8.63
CA HIS A 383 13.94 17.71 -9.64
C HIS A 383 13.91 16.47 -10.52
N ASN A 384 13.83 15.26 -9.96
CA ASN A 384 13.73 14.04 -10.79
C ASN A 384 12.55 14.12 -11.78
N PHE A 385 11.44 14.73 -11.35
CA PHE A 385 10.24 15.02 -12.16
C PHE A 385 10.40 16.19 -13.17
N GLY A 386 11.58 16.78 -13.29
CA GLY A 386 11.91 17.76 -14.34
C GLY A 386 11.74 19.23 -13.96
N SER A 387 11.37 19.56 -12.71
CA SER A 387 11.42 20.96 -12.27
C SER A 387 12.85 21.42 -12.02
N GLY A 388 13.17 22.65 -12.40
CA GLY A 388 14.30 23.38 -11.82
C GLY A 388 13.88 24.14 -10.56
N HIS A 389 14.78 24.97 -10.04
CA HIS A 389 14.41 25.93 -9.00
C HIS A 389 13.50 27.03 -9.55
N SER A 390 12.57 27.51 -8.73
CA SER A 390 11.61 28.57 -9.08
C SER A 390 12.25 29.88 -9.58
N HIS A 391 13.49 30.14 -9.17
CA HIS A 391 14.28 31.32 -9.48
C HIS A 391 15.32 31.14 -10.61
N ASP A 392 15.33 29.97 -11.28
CA ASP A 392 16.28 29.68 -12.35
C ASP A 392 15.71 30.03 -13.74
N THR A 393 16.38 30.97 -14.42
CA THR A 393 16.02 31.45 -15.77
C THR A 393 16.17 30.40 -16.86
N ASN A 394 16.88 29.29 -16.61
CA ASN A 394 16.95 28.16 -17.55
C ASN A 394 15.65 27.35 -17.57
N TYR A 395 14.90 27.35 -16.46
CA TYR A 395 13.66 26.59 -16.31
C TYR A 395 12.40 27.45 -16.44
N TYR A 396 12.48 28.72 -16.02
CA TYR A 396 11.36 29.65 -15.97
C TYR A 396 11.78 31.04 -16.50
N ASP A 397 11.18 31.46 -17.63
CA ASP A 397 11.30 32.81 -18.19
C ASP A 397 9.91 33.43 -18.38
N PRO A 398 9.51 34.43 -17.57
CA PRO A 398 10.23 34.93 -16.38
C PRO A 398 10.31 33.88 -15.27
N VAL A 399 11.21 34.11 -14.30
CA VAL A 399 11.30 33.30 -13.09
C VAL A 399 9.99 33.35 -12.28
N ILE A 400 9.67 32.27 -11.56
CA ILE A 400 8.48 32.19 -10.72
C ILE A 400 8.65 33.07 -9.47
N ASP A 401 9.82 33.02 -8.81
CA ASP A 401 10.20 33.95 -7.76
C ASP A 401 11.68 34.36 -7.87
N SER A 402 12.14 35.30 -7.04
CA SER A 402 13.53 35.80 -7.08
C SER A 402 14.40 35.27 -5.94
N CYS A 403 13.94 34.38 -5.06
CA CYS A 403 14.52 34.19 -3.73
C CYS A 403 15.93 33.59 -3.70
N GLY A 404 16.35 32.83 -4.72
CA GLY A 404 17.76 32.41 -4.85
C GLY A 404 18.70 33.49 -5.40
N ILE A 405 18.16 34.59 -5.94
CA ILE A 405 18.91 35.71 -6.51
C ILE A 405 18.91 36.92 -5.56
N ALA A 406 17.73 37.30 -5.09
CA ALA A 406 17.49 38.41 -4.18
C ALA A 406 16.21 38.17 -3.37
N CYS A 407 16.36 38.19 -2.04
CA CYS A 407 15.21 38.14 -1.13
C CYS A 407 14.43 39.47 -1.13
N PRO A 408 13.09 39.41 -1.11
CA PRO A 408 12.28 40.59 -0.87
C PRO A 408 12.48 41.10 0.57
N THR A 409 12.21 42.39 0.78
CA THR A 409 12.16 42.99 2.12
C THR A 409 10.84 42.74 2.84
N THR A 410 9.83 42.25 2.12
CA THR A 410 8.48 41.97 2.63
C THR A 410 8.41 40.58 3.25
N VAL A 411 7.93 40.48 4.49
CA VAL A 411 7.53 39.20 5.09
C VAL A 411 6.12 38.84 4.61
N GLY A 412 5.93 37.64 4.11
CA GLY A 412 4.65 37.15 3.59
C GLY A 412 4.46 35.68 3.93
N TYR A 413 3.25 35.16 3.69
CA TYR A 413 2.96 33.74 3.91
C TYR A 413 2.68 33.01 2.58
N GLY A 414 3.27 31.83 2.39
CA GLY A 414 2.87 30.84 1.37
C GLY A 414 2.78 31.39 -0.06
N TRP A 415 3.75 32.21 -0.46
CA TRP A 415 3.78 32.91 -1.75
C TRP A 415 4.81 32.32 -2.73
N SER A 416 5.56 31.30 -2.31
CA SER A 416 6.49 30.55 -3.15
C SER A 416 6.21 29.05 -3.03
N THR A 417 6.77 28.26 -3.94
CA THR A 417 6.54 26.82 -4.11
C THR A 417 7.54 25.95 -3.32
N ILE A 418 7.36 24.62 -3.36
CA ILE A 418 8.34 23.65 -2.84
C ILE A 418 9.72 23.87 -3.46
N MET A 419 9.78 24.15 -4.77
CA MET A 419 11.03 24.33 -5.54
C MET A 419 11.73 25.68 -5.27
N SER A 420 11.21 26.45 -4.33
CA SER A 420 11.74 27.76 -3.96
C SER A 420 12.82 27.71 -2.87
N TYR A 421 13.57 28.82 -2.83
CA TYR A 421 14.59 29.18 -1.86
C TYR A 421 14.13 30.27 -0.88
N CYS A 422 12.86 30.69 -0.91
CA CYS A 422 12.34 31.74 -0.03
C CYS A 422 12.40 31.40 1.47
N GLN A 423 12.71 30.15 1.86
CA GLN A 423 13.02 29.80 3.25
C GLN A 423 14.23 30.56 3.83
N TRP A 424 15.10 31.09 2.96
CA TRP A 424 16.26 31.91 3.31
C TRP A 424 15.95 33.39 3.47
N CYS A 425 14.76 33.82 3.06
CA CYS A 425 14.32 35.22 3.09
C CYS A 425 13.62 35.57 4.42
N PRO A 426 13.40 36.85 4.73
CA PRO A 426 12.56 37.26 5.87
C PRO A 426 11.20 36.55 5.84
N GLY A 427 10.73 36.05 6.99
CA GLY A 427 9.57 35.13 7.08
C GLY A 427 9.95 33.65 7.01
N SER A 428 11.16 33.34 6.55
CA SER A 428 11.76 32.01 6.43
C SER A 428 10.79 30.99 5.80
N TYR A 429 10.68 29.78 6.34
CA TYR A 429 9.82 28.73 5.79
C TYR A 429 8.32 29.08 5.77
N GLY A 430 7.88 30.13 6.46
CA GLY A 430 6.53 30.68 6.29
C GLY A 430 6.27 31.18 4.87
N ASN A 431 7.31 31.46 4.08
CA ASN A 431 7.23 31.84 2.67
C ASN A 431 6.89 30.65 1.74
N ILE A 432 7.23 29.42 2.14
CA ILE A 432 7.10 28.21 1.32
C ILE A 432 5.68 27.66 1.42
N MET A 433 4.99 27.50 0.30
CA MET A 433 3.82 26.63 0.14
C MET A 433 4.29 25.20 -0.15
N TYR A 434 3.63 24.17 0.39
CA TYR A 434 3.96 22.77 0.07
C TYR A 434 3.22 22.33 -1.20
N SER A 435 3.35 23.16 -2.24
CA SER A 435 2.72 23.11 -3.56
C SER A 435 3.78 23.29 -4.64
N PHE A 436 3.57 22.69 -5.81
CA PHE A 436 4.21 23.00 -7.09
C PHE A 436 3.39 24.02 -7.91
N GLY A 437 2.40 24.68 -7.29
CA GLY A 437 1.83 25.94 -7.74
C GLY A 437 0.45 25.90 -8.38
N ALA A 438 -0.10 24.73 -8.71
CA ALA A 438 -1.42 24.60 -9.33
C ALA A 438 -2.09 23.25 -9.06
N ASP A 439 -3.43 23.27 -9.09
CA ASP A 439 -4.28 22.09 -8.89
C ASP A 439 -4.86 21.64 -10.25
N TYR A 440 -4.17 20.76 -10.98
CA TYR A 440 -4.67 20.33 -12.30
C TYR A 440 -5.89 19.40 -12.17
N ASP A 441 -7.01 19.77 -12.78
CA ASP A 441 -8.29 19.05 -12.63
C ASP A 441 -8.50 17.93 -13.67
N GLY A 442 -7.48 17.63 -14.49
CA GLY A 442 -7.55 16.64 -15.55
C GLY A 442 -8.21 17.12 -16.85
N SER A 443 -8.60 18.39 -16.96
CA SER A 443 -9.34 18.93 -18.10
C SER A 443 -8.55 19.98 -18.91
N GLY A 444 -8.91 20.11 -20.19
CA GLY A 444 -8.31 21.09 -21.11
C GLY A 444 -7.08 20.59 -21.87
N ASP A 445 -6.31 21.52 -22.43
CA ASP A 445 -5.00 21.24 -23.02
C ASP A 445 -3.94 21.41 -21.92
N VAL A 446 -3.21 20.34 -21.65
CA VAL A 446 -2.14 20.26 -20.64
C VAL A 446 -1.02 21.28 -20.88
N ASN A 447 -0.83 21.74 -22.12
CA ASN A 447 0.16 22.76 -22.49
C ASN A 447 -0.33 24.19 -22.26
N ASP A 448 -1.64 24.40 -22.15
CA ASP A 448 -2.24 25.70 -21.89
C ASP A 448 -2.35 25.92 -20.38
N LEU A 449 -1.48 26.81 -19.87
CA LEU A 449 -1.38 27.16 -18.46
C LEU A 449 -2.69 27.73 -17.87
N THR A 450 -3.66 28.16 -18.69
CA THR A 450 -4.98 28.57 -18.19
C THR A 450 -5.82 27.41 -17.66
N ASN A 451 -5.49 26.17 -18.03
CA ASN A 451 -6.07 24.94 -17.46
C ASN A 451 -5.33 24.46 -16.20
N TRP A 452 -4.31 25.19 -15.74
CA TRP A 452 -3.56 24.96 -14.51
C TRP A 452 -3.96 26.02 -13.48
N PRO A 453 -5.14 25.91 -12.84
CA PRO A 453 -5.59 26.92 -11.89
C PRO A 453 -4.58 27.01 -10.74
N ALA A 454 -4.00 28.20 -10.55
CA ALA A 454 -3.04 28.46 -9.50
C ALA A 454 -3.62 28.01 -8.15
N ASN A 455 -2.81 27.33 -7.34
CA ASN A 455 -3.26 26.76 -6.07
C ASN A 455 -3.90 27.89 -5.24
N PRO A 456 -5.20 27.78 -4.87
CA PRO A 456 -6.00 28.91 -4.37
C PRO A 456 -5.52 29.42 -3.00
N ASN A 457 -4.61 28.70 -2.36
CA ASN A 457 -4.02 29.04 -1.09
C ASN A 457 -2.69 29.79 -1.20
N MET A 458 -2.09 29.87 -2.39
CA MET A 458 -0.89 30.68 -2.63
C MET A 458 -1.23 32.17 -2.65
N VAL A 459 -0.38 32.99 -2.03
CA VAL A 459 -0.55 34.44 -2.03
C VAL A 459 0.03 35.03 -3.30
N ALA A 460 -0.83 35.36 -4.26
CA ALA A 460 -0.47 36.14 -5.42
C ALA A 460 0.02 37.55 -5.01
N ASN A 461 1.08 38.02 -5.65
CA ASN A 461 1.58 39.41 -5.57
C ASN A 461 1.86 39.88 -4.12
N TYR A 462 2.74 39.17 -3.41
CA TYR A 462 3.04 39.42 -2.01
C TYR A 462 3.66 40.81 -1.75
N ASP A 463 4.30 41.45 -2.73
CA ASP A 463 4.51 42.89 -2.72
C ASP A 463 4.39 43.55 -4.12
N GLN A 464 4.55 44.88 -4.18
CA GLN A 464 4.39 45.65 -5.43
C GLN A 464 5.55 45.50 -6.42
N ALA A 465 6.71 45.00 -5.98
CA ALA A 465 7.91 44.80 -6.79
C ALA A 465 8.17 43.33 -7.13
N HIS A 466 7.66 42.40 -6.31
CA HIS A 466 7.87 40.97 -6.45
C HIS A 466 6.53 40.23 -6.42
N GLN A 467 6.33 39.42 -7.46
CA GLN A 467 5.13 38.64 -7.70
C GLN A 467 5.54 37.20 -7.96
N SER A 468 4.80 36.23 -7.41
CA SER A 468 4.94 34.85 -7.87
C SER A 468 4.33 34.79 -9.28
N VAL A 469 5.16 34.67 -10.31
CA VAL A 469 4.71 34.75 -11.70
C VAL A 469 4.28 33.37 -12.16
N ASP A 470 2.97 33.14 -12.23
CA ASP A 470 2.31 31.88 -12.60
C ASP A 470 3.00 30.62 -12.02
N PRO A 471 2.99 30.42 -10.69
CA PRO A 471 3.70 29.31 -10.05
C PRO A 471 3.29 27.92 -10.56
N GLY A 472 2.08 27.77 -11.10
CA GLY A 472 1.62 26.53 -11.76
C GLY A 472 2.49 26.03 -12.92
N ARG A 473 3.46 26.82 -13.42
CA ARG A 473 4.47 26.34 -14.37
C ARG A 473 5.33 25.20 -13.81
N GLU A 474 5.52 25.11 -12.49
CA GLU A 474 6.22 23.99 -11.85
C GLU A 474 5.42 22.69 -11.97
N ALA A 475 4.20 22.66 -11.44
CA ALA A 475 3.29 21.52 -11.54
C ALA A 475 3.07 21.09 -12.99
N GLN A 476 2.85 22.06 -13.91
CA GLN A 476 2.70 21.78 -15.34
C GLN A 476 3.95 21.09 -15.91
N LYS A 477 5.16 21.59 -15.61
CA LYS A 477 6.41 21.01 -16.11
C LYS A 477 6.60 19.58 -15.59
N MET A 478 6.32 19.35 -14.31
CA MET A 478 6.41 18.03 -13.67
C MET A 478 5.40 17.03 -14.23
N TYR A 479 4.15 17.45 -14.45
CA TYR A 479 3.12 16.61 -15.06
C TYR A 479 3.43 16.29 -16.53
N LEU A 480 3.83 17.27 -17.35
CA LEU A 480 4.21 17.04 -18.74
C LEU A 480 5.38 16.05 -18.86
N HIS A 481 6.32 16.11 -17.91
CA HIS A 481 7.43 15.17 -17.81
C HIS A 481 6.96 13.73 -17.53
N VAL A 482 6.01 13.53 -16.60
CA VAL A 482 5.37 12.23 -16.33
C VAL A 482 4.58 11.73 -17.54
N VAL A 483 3.72 12.57 -18.13
CA VAL A 483 2.91 12.20 -19.31
C VAL A 483 3.78 11.81 -20.50
N ALA A 484 4.93 12.47 -20.71
CA ALA A 484 5.88 12.08 -21.76
C ALA A 484 6.49 10.68 -21.56
N ARG A 485 6.45 10.15 -20.32
CA ARG A 485 6.99 8.84 -19.94
C ARG A 485 5.93 7.74 -19.89
N ALA A 486 4.64 8.06 -19.78
CA ALA A 486 3.56 7.07 -19.79
C ALA A 486 3.56 6.16 -21.05
N PRO A 487 3.84 6.64 -22.29
CA PRO A 487 3.85 5.79 -23.49
C PRO A 487 4.91 4.69 -23.53
N SER A 488 5.98 4.78 -22.70
CA SER A 488 6.96 3.70 -22.59
C SER A 488 6.51 2.55 -21.68
N GLY A 489 5.38 2.72 -20.98
CA GLY A 489 4.89 1.80 -19.95
C GLY A 489 5.63 1.89 -18.62
N CYS A 490 6.44 2.95 -18.42
CA CYS A 490 7.16 3.20 -17.16
C CYS A 490 6.21 3.66 -16.05
N VAL A 491 5.75 4.92 -16.11
CA VAL A 491 4.90 5.55 -15.07
C VAL A 491 3.40 5.29 -15.23
N ALA A 492 3.01 4.54 -16.26
CA ALA A 492 1.62 4.20 -16.47
C ALA A 492 1.21 3.13 -15.45
N LEU A 493 0.06 3.31 -14.79
CA LEU A 493 -0.50 2.27 -13.92
C LEU A 493 -0.48 0.92 -14.64
N SER A 494 0.08 -0.09 -13.98
CA SER A 494 0.20 -1.45 -14.51
C SER A 494 -1.15 -2.17 -14.51
N SER A 495 -2.07 -1.66 -15.34
CA SER A 495 -3.41 -2.20 -15.57
C SER A 495 -3.67 -2.32 -17.07
N PRO A 496 -4.16 -3.47 -17.57
CA PRO A 496 -4.29 -3.70 -19.00
C PRO A 496 -5.41 -2.84 -19.61
N ALA A 497 -5.04 -1.75 -20.27
CA ALA A 497 -5.97 -0.91 -21.01
C ALA A 497 -6.71 -1.74 -22.09
N PRO A 498 -8.04 -1.62 -22.22
CA PRO A 498 -8.85 -2.57 -22.97
C PRO A 498 -8.70 -2.39 -24.49
N GLN A 499 -7.95 -3.29 -25.13
CA GLN A 499 -7.88 -3.34 -26.59
C GLN A 499 -9.21 -3.83 -27.16
N SER A 500 -9.82 -3.03 -28.05
CA SER A 500 -11.17 -3.25 -28.58
C SER A 500 -11.26 -4.49 -29.48
N THR A 501 -11.66 -5.61 -28.87
CA THR A 501 -11.99 -6.87 -29.55
C THR A 501 -13.19 -7.53 -28.84
N PRO A 502 -13.99 -8.39 -29.53
CA PRO A 502 -15.36 -8.68 -29.13
C PRO A 502 -15.47 -9.50 -27.83
N PRO A 503 -16.61 -9.44 -27.11
CA PRO A 503 -16.85 -10.22 -25.90
C PRO A 503 -16.96 -11.73 -26.23
N PRO A 504 -16.74 -12.67 -25.27
CA PRO A 504 -16.37 -12.53 -23.85
C PRO A 504 -14.94 -13.09 -23.58
N THR A 505 -14.35 -13.15 -22.37
CA THR A 505 -14.75 -13.96 -21.19
C THR A 505 -13.86 -13.57 -19.99
N LEU A 506 -14.39 -13.65 -18.77
CA LEU A 506 -13.68 -13.32 -17.52
C LEU A 506 -12.57 -14.34 -17.20
N SER A 507 -11.39 -13.83 -16.84
CA SER A 507 -10.35 -14.57 -16.09
C SER A 507 -9.65 -13.59 -15.13
N PRO A 508 -9.54 -13.88 -13.83
CA PRO A 508 -8.98 -12.94 -12.86
C PRO A 508 -7.44 -12.90 -12.89
N THR A 509 -6.87 -11.73 -12.60
CA THR A 509 -5.44 -11.51 -12.38
C THR A 509 -4.98 -12.23 -11.11
N SER A 510 -4.11 -13.25 -11.27
CA SER A 510 -3.62 -14.07 -10.16
C SER A 510 -2.38 -13.47 -9.51
N SER A 511 -2.50 -13.06 -8.24
CA SER A 511 -1.37 -12.84 -7.34
C SER A 511 -0.71 -14.19 -6.98
N ILE A 512 0.62 -14.18 -6.83
CA ILE A 512 1.40 -15.41 -6.56
C ILE A 512 1.04 -15.92 -5.16
N GLY A 513 0.63 -17.19 -5.07
CA GLY A 513 0.25 -17.85 -3.81
C GLY A 513 -1.19 -17.59 -3.34
N VAL A 514 -1.99 -16.80 -4.06
CA VAL A 514 -3.44 -16.69 -3.82
C VAL A 514 -4.19 -17.43 -4.92
N ALA A 515 -5.18 -18.22 -4.52
CA ALA A 515 -6.01 -18.96 -5.44
C ALA A 515 -7.08 -18.08 -6.10
N PHE A 516 -7.48 -18.47 -7.30
CA PHE A 516 -8.68 -18.00 -7.97
C PHE A 516 -9.59 -19.20 -8.22
N TYR A 517 -10.90 -18.99 -8.39
CA TYR A 517 -11.80 -20.09 -8.72
C TYR A 517 -11.50 -20.64 -10.12
N ASP A 518 -11.14 -21.93 -10.21
CA ASP A 518 -10.92 -22.62 -11.48
C ASP A 518 -12.17 -23.42 -11.85
N ALA A 519 -13.00 -22.85 -12.71
CA ALA A 519 -14.28 -23.45 -13.13
C ALA A 519 -14.14 -24.76 -13.94
N ALA A 520 -12.93 -25.16 -14.37
CA ALA A 520 -12.70 -26.46 -14.98
C ALA A 520 -12.40 -27.55 -13.93
N LEU A 521 -11.88 -27.14 -12.77
CA LEU A 521 -11.70 -28.00 -11.60
C LEU A 521 -12.92 -28.01 -10.66
N GLY A 522 -13.68 -26.91 -10.60
CA GLY A 522 -14.81 -26.74 -9.67
C GLY A 522 -14.42 -26.13 -8.32
N ALA A 523 -13.14 -25.80 -8.10
CA ALA A 523 -12.58 -25.36 -6.81
C ALA A 523 -11.51 -24.26 -6.98
N PRO A 524 -11.08 -23.58 -5.90
CA PRO A 524 -9.95 -22.67 -5.90
C PRO A 524 -8.63 -23.33 -6.31
N LYS A 525 -7.89 -22.67 -7.20
CA LYS A 525 -6.56 -23.07 -7.66
C LYS A 525 -5.55 -21.92 -7.61
N CYS A 526 -4.32 -22.19 -7.15
CA CYS A 526 -3.18 -21.29 -7.38
C CYS A 526 -2.53 -21.49 -8.76
N SER A 527 -2.28 -20.39 -9.49
CA SER A 527 -1.81 -20.41 -10.89
C SER A 527 -0.37 -20.90 -11.09
N LYS A 528 0.46 -20.81 -10.05
CA LYS A 528 1.91 -21.02 -10.09
C LYS A 528 2.35 -21.72 -8.82
N VAL A 529 3.47 -22.43 -8.92
CA VAL A 529 4.22 -22.88 -7.75
C VAL A 529 4.65 -21.65 -6.94
N ALA A 530 4.44 -21.69 -5.63
CA ALA A 530 4.84 -20.67 -4.68
C ALA A 530 5.21 -21.33 -3.34
N SER A 531 5.65 -20.56 -2.34
CA SER A 531 5.91 -21.06 -0.98
C SER A 531 4.64 -21.36 -0.18
N PHE A 532 3.50 -20.82 -0.62
CA PHE A 532 2.17 -21.10 -0.09
C PHE A 532 1.11 -21.06 -1.20
N CYS A 533 -0.06 -21.61 -0.93
CA CYS A 533 -1.28 -21.38 -1.69
C CYS A 533 -2.43 -21.12 -0.71
N ASP A 534 -3.23 -20.08 -0.93
CA ASP A 534 -4.26 -19.60 -0.01
C ASP A 534 -5.58 -19.39 -0.77
N SER A 535 -6.70 -19.94 -0.29
CA SER A 535 -8.02 -19.79 -0.93
C SER A 535 -8.62 -18.38 -0.81
N GLY A 536 -8.02 -17.51 0.00
CA GLY A 536 -8.53 -16.17 0.26
C GLY A 536 -9.93 -16.23 0.87
N SER A 537 -10.88 -15.53 0.26
CA SER A 537 -12.30 -15.53 0.63
C SER A 537 -13.17 -16.39 -0.30
N LEU A 538 -12.60 -17.24 -1.16
CA LEU A 538 -13.38 -18.03 -2.12
C LEU A 538 -14.26 -19.09 -1.45
N LEU A 539 -13.83 -19.58 -0.30
CA LEU A 539 -14.52 -20.58 0.51
C LEU A 539 -15.42 -19.95 1.61
N ASN A 540 -15.58 -18.62 1.59
CA ASN A 540 -16.18 -17.93 2.73
C ASN A 540 -17.71 -18.07 2.77
N SER A 541 -18.19 -19.18 3.32
CA SER A 541 -19.52 -19.53 3.85
C SER A 541 -19.72 -21.05 3.66
N ARG A 542 -20.92 -21.52 3.35
CA ARG A 542 -21.23 -22.89 2.89
C ARG A 542 -22.47 -22.86 1.98
N ASP A 543 -22.38 -23.35 0.75
CA ASP A 543 -23.49 -23.41 -0.22
C ASP A 543 -24.36 -22.11 -0.19
N SER A 544 -25.68 -22.24 0.00
CA SER A 544 -26.68 -21.20 -0.19
C SER A 544 -27.41 -20.88 1.11
N ILE A 545 -26.73 -21.04 2.26
CA ILE A 545 -27.34 -20.92 3.60
C ILE A 545 -27.76 -19.48 3.94
N GLY A 546 -28.50 -19.33 5.05
CA GLY A 546 -28.96 -18.03 5.50
C GLY A 546 -27.83 -17.14 6.00
N GLY A 547 -27.80 -15.87 5.61
CA GLY A 547 -26.87 -14.85 6.14
C GLY A 547 -25.70 -14.52 5.21
N ALA A 548 -25.09 -15.53 4.60
CA ALA A 548 -24.19 -15.42 3.46
C ALA A 548 -24.28 -16.70 2.62
N SER A 549 -23.96 -16.59 1.33
CA SER A 549 -23.80 -17.74 0.44
C SER A 549 -22.35 -17.79 -0.03
N GLU A 550 -21.86 -19.00 -0.22
CA GLU A 550 -20.47 -19.28 -0.50
C GLU A 550 -20.09 -18.95 -1.95
N PRO A 551 -18.96 -18.27 -2.20
CA PRO A 551 -18.54 -17.94 -3.56
C PRO A 551 -18.17 -19.19 -4.38
N ASN A 552 -19.11 -19.62 -5.24
CA ASN A 552 -18.98 -20.81 -6.10
C ASN A 552 -19.02 -22.17 -5.34
N GLY A 553 -19.69 -22.20 -4.18
CA GLY A 553 -19.99 -23.44 -3.47
C GLY A 553 -20.59 -24.51 -4.39
N PRO A 554 -20.21 -25.79 -4.25
CA PRO A 554 -19.52 -26.37 -3.09
C PRO A 554 -17.99 -26.32 -3.15
N ASN A 555 -17.37 -25.60 -4.11
CA ASN A 555 -15.91 -25.52 -4.25
C ASN A 555 -15.15 -26.89 -4.22
N THR A 556 -15.79 -27.96 -4.70
CA THR A 556 -15.22 -29.32 -4.76
C THR A 556 -14.70 -29.71 -6.15
N LEU A 557 -13.65 -30.52 -6.17
CA LEU A 557 -13.02 -31.16 -7.33
C LEU A 557 -13.75 -32.43 -7.82
N ASP A 558 -14.84 -32.81 -7.18
CA ASP A 558 -15.64 -33.99 -7.51
C ASP A 558 -17.13 -33.73 -7.32
N ALA A 559 -17.96 -34.78 -7.29
CA ALA A 559 -19.41 -34.63 -7.17
C ALA A 559 -19.91 -34.47 -5.72
N CYS A 560 -19.04 -34.06 -4.79
CA CYS A 560 -19.43 -33.81 -3.40
C CYS A 560 -20.11 -32.44 -3.24
N THR A 561 -21.02 -32.34 -2.29
CA THR A 561 -21.90 -31.18 -2.06
C THR A 561 -22.09 -30.96 -0.56
N ASP A 562 -22.24 -29.71 -0.15
CA ASP A 562 -22.37 -29.33 1.25
C ASP A 562 -23.79 -29.48 1.79
N GLY A 563 -23.90 -29.25 3.09
CA GLY A 563 -25.13 -29.16 3.84
C GLY A 563 -25.82 -27.81 3.71
N ALA A 564 -26.95 -27.78 3.00
CA ALA A 564 -27.77 -26.59 2.81
C ALA A 564 -28.57 -26.11 4.06
N SER A 565 -28.29 -26.61 5.26
CA SER A 565 -29.01 -26.23 6.50
C SER A 565 -28.21 -25.24 7.36
N GLY A 566 -28.93 -24.50 8.20
CA GLY A 566 -28.34 -23.54 9.13
C GLY A 566 -28.19 -22.12 8.58
N ASN A 567 -27.39 -21.31 9.26
CA ASN A 567 -27.03 -19.95 8.88
C ASN A 567 -25.52 -19.73 9.06
N TYR A 568 -24.95 -18.92 8.16
CA TYR A 568 -23.56 -18.53 8.18
C TYR A 568 -23.16 -17.88 9.52
N HIS A 569 -22.06 -18.35 10.10
CA HIS A 569 -21.56 -17.96 11.42
C HIS A 569 -22.57 -18.14 12.58
N ALA A 570 -23.55 -19.03 12.39
CA ALA A 570 -24.33 -19.64 13.46
C ALA A 570 -24.07 -21.15 13.51
N ASP A 571 -24.08 -21.78 12.33
CA ASP A 571 -23.74 -23.17 12.07
C ASP A 571 -22.38 -23.24 11.32
N GLU A 572 -21.92 -24.43 10.97
CA GLU A 572 -20.55 -24.72 10.53
C GLU A 572 -20.19 -24.06 9.16
N SER A 573 -18.91 -23.71 8.96
CA SER A 573 -18.35 -23.29 7.65
C SER A 573 -16.82 -23.43 7.58
N ILE A 574 -16.22 -23.46 6.39
CA ILE A 574 -14.76 -23.47 6.15
C ILE A 574 -14.34 -22.17 5.46
N ASP A 575 -14.29 -21.08 6.23
CA ASP A 575 -14.11 -19.74 5.67
C ASP A 575 -12.79 -19.51 4.87
N ASN A 576 -11.76 -20.35 5.05
CA ASN A 576 -10.46 -20.25 4.36
C ASN A 576 -9.62 -21.53 4.50
N VAL A 577 -8.86 -21.89 3.46
CA VAL A 577 -7.85 -22.96 3.47
C VAL A 577 -6.53 -22.43 2.91
N ARG A 578 -5.42 -22.73 3.59
CA ARG A 578 -4.06 -22.34 3.17
C ARG A 578 -3.07 -23.49 3.36
N ILE A 579 -2.22 -23.73 2.37
CA ILE A 579 -1.07 -24.64 2.42
C ILE A 579 0.22 -23.81 2.40
N THR A 580 1.23 -24.12 3.23
CA THR A 580 2.50 -23.38 3.33
C THR A 580 3.68 -24.32 3.57
N ALA A 581 4.82 -24.10 2.89
CA ALA A 581 6.03 -24.93 3.04
C ALA A 581 6.80 -24.61 4.34
N LEU A 582 7.03 -25.62 5.18
CA LEU A 582 7.59 -25.46 6.54
C LEU A 582 9.12 -25.32 6.60
N GLY A 583 9.83 -25.48 5.48
CA GLY A 583 11.28 -25.33 5.38
C GLY A 583 11.76 -24.04 4.70
N GLY A 584 10.83 -23.16 4.32
CA GLY A 584 11.09 -22.10 3.35
C GLY A 584 11.21 -22.64 1.91
N GLY A 585 11.12 -21.72 0.93
CA GLY A 585 11.09 -22.07 -0.49
C GLY A 585 9.72 -22.56 -0.98
N GLU A 586 9.67 -23.02 -2.22
CA GLU A 586 8.46 -23.42 -2.94
C GLU A 586 7.88 -24.77 -2.48
N VAL A 587 6.56 -24.94 -2.62
CA VAL A 587 5.88 -26.23 -2.46
C VAL A 587 6.39 -27.20 -3.55
N GLN A 588 7.11 -28.23 -3.11
CA GLN A 588 7.82 -29.17 -3.98
C GLN A 588 7.72 -30.61 -3.46
N VAL A 589 7.91 -31.59 -4.35
CA VAL A 589 7.86 -33.02 -3.99
C VAL A 589 8.85 -33.33 -2.86
N GLY A 590 8.37 -33.97 -1.80
CA GLY A 590 9.14 -34.30 -0.60
C GLY A 590 9.26 -33.18 0.44
N ALA A 591 8.73 -31.97 0.19
CA ALA A 591 8.64 -30.92 1.21
C ALA A 591 7.55 -31.24 2.24
N SER A 592 7.78 -30.90 3.51
CA SER A 592 6.72 -30.84 4.51
C SER A 592 6.00 -29.50 4.42
N VAL A 593 4.68 -29.56 4.38
CA VAL A 593 3.77 -28.40 4.38
C VAL A 593 2.91 -28.41 5.63
N GLN A 594 2.52 -27.22 6.08
CA GLN A 594 1.39 -27.02 6.99
C GLN A 594 0.15 -26.70 6.16
N ILE A 595 -0.97 -27.34 6.50
CA ILE A 595 -2.29 -26.99 5.99
C ILE A 595 -3.04 -26.35 7.15
N VAL A 596 -3.55 -25.15 6.95
CA VAL A 596 -4.31 -24.35 7.91
C VAL A 596 -5.71 -24.15 7.34
N ALA A 597 -6.73 -24.36 8.15
CA ALA A 597 -8.11 -23.99 7.82
C ALA A 597 -8.66 -23.04 8.89
N LYS A 598 -9.33 -21.98 8.45
CA LYS A 598 -10.23 -21.19 9.29
C LYS A 598 -11.61 -21.80 9.12
N VAL A 599 -12.26 -22.12 10.23
CA VAL A 599 -13.60 -22.72 10.24
C VAL A 599 -14.47 -22.02 11.25
N TRP A 600 -15.77 -21.98 11.00
CA TRP A 600 -16.77 -21.75 12.03
C TRP A 600 -17.26 -23.11 12.54
N ALA A 601 -17.22 -23.34 13.85
CA ALA A 601 -17.74 -24.55 14.48
C ALA A 601 -18.98 -24.22 15.31
N TYR A 602 -20.08 -24.94 15.13
CA TYR A 602 -21.23 -24.88 16.01
C TYR A 602 -20.88 -25.39 17.43
N SER A 603 -20.09 -26.47 17.53
CA SER A 603 -19.79 -27.18 18.78
C SER A 603 -18.41 -27.84 18.80
N ALA A 604 -17.59 -27.44 19.78
CA ALA A 604 -16.26 -28.04 20.04
C ALA A 604 -16.26 -29.55 20.39
N THR A 605 -17.44 -30.15 20.62
CA THR A 605 -17.58 -31.58 20.99
C THR A 605 -18.40 -32.40 20.01
N SER A 606 -19.09 -31.74 19.06
CA SER A 606 -19.93 -32.39 18.05
C SER A 606 -19.34 -32.28 16.66
N ASP A 607 -18.49 -31.28 16.42
CA ASP A 607 -17.95 -30.98 15.11
C ASP A 607 -16.51 -31.49 15.00
N PHE A 608 -16.14 -31.91 13.80
CA PHE A 608 -14.82 -32.48 13.53
C PHE A 608 -14.32 -31.97 12.18
N ILE A 609 -13.06 -31.51 12.14
CA ILE A 609 -12.40 -31.06 10.93
C ILE A 609 -11.49 -32.17 10.43
N ASP A 610 -11.85 -32.80 9.31
CA ASP A 610 -11.03 -33.81 8.64
C ASP A 610 -10.23 -33.19 7.50
N PHE A 611 -8.92 -33.38 7.51
CA PHE A 611 -8.01 -32.95 6.44
C PHE A 611 -7.65 -34.15 5.55
N PHE A 612 -7.83 -34.03 4.23
CA PHE A 612 -7.41 -35.02 3.23
C PHE A 612 -6.45 -34.41 2.21
N TYR A 613 -5.75 -35.27 1.47
CA TYR A 613 -4.97 -34.89 0.30
C TYR A 613 -5.28 -35.78 -0.91
N ALA A 614 -5.02 -35.26 -2.11
CA ALA A 614 -5.00 -35.99 -3.37
C ALA A 614 -3.76 -35.58 -4.20
N THR A 615 -3.07 -36.55 -4.79
CA THR A 615 -1.85 -36.32 -5.59
C THR A 615 -2.12 -35.89 -7.04
N ASP A 616 -3.39 -35.79 -7.43
CA ASP A 616 -3.87 -35.36 -8.75
C ASP A 616 -5.20 -34.63 -8.53
N ALA A 617 -5.22 -33.31 -8.73
CA ALA A 617 -6.45 -32.51 -8.56
C ALA A 617 -7.48 -32.72 -9.69
N THR A 618 -7.08 -33.32 -10.83
CA THR A 618 -7.98 -33.54 -11.98
C THR A 618 -8.75 -34.85 -11.90
N ASN A 619 -8.33 -35.75 -11.00
CA ASN A 619 -8.98 -37.02 -10.70
C ASN A 619 -8.68 -37.40 -9.24
N PRO A 620 -9.24 -36.66 -8.27
CA PRO A 620 -8.83 -36.76 -6.88
C PRO A 620 -9.10 -38.14 -6.29
N GLN A 621 -8.14 -38.65 -5.52
CA GLN A 621 -8.23 -39.89 -4.76
C GLN A 621 -7.88 -39.59 -3.30
N TRP A 622 -8.88 -39.10 -2.57
CA TRP A 622 -8.72 -38.53 -1.24
C TRP A 622 -8.20 -39.54 -0.20
N GLN A 623 -7.14 -39.15 0.51
CA GLN A 623 -6.58 -39.88 1.64
C GLN A 623 -6.55 -39.00 2.89
N LEU A 624 -7.05 -39.51 4.01
CA LEU A 624 -7.11 -38.79 5.27
C LEU A 624 -5.69 -38.56 5.83
N ILE A 625 -5.37 -37.30 6.14
CA ILE A 625 -4.18 -36.89 6.87
C ILE A 625 -4.46 -37.03 8.38
N SER A 626 -5.50 -36.35 8.86
CA SER A 626 -5.85 -36.26 10.29
C SER A 626 -7.23 -35.66 10.49
N THR A 627 -7.92 -36.08 11.56
CA THR A 627 -9.04 -35.35 12.16
C THR A 627 -8.53 -34.42 13.26
N VAL A 628 -9.02 -33.19 13.30
CA VAL A 628 -8.75 -32.17 14.32
C VAL A 628 -10.08 -31.69 14.90
N ASN A 629 -10.18 -31.57 16.22
CA ASN A 629 -11.39 -31.04 16.87
C ASN A 629 -11.29 -29.51 17.02
N PRO A 630 -12.42 -28.77 16.94
CA PRO A 630 -12.45 -27.37 17.33
C PRO A 630 -12.12 -27.21 18.81
N THR A 631 -11.55 -26.06 19.19
CA THR A 631 -11.22 -25.73 20.60
C THR A 631 -12.38 -25.06 21.33
N SER A 632 -13.28 -24.42 20.59
CA SER A 632 -14.46 -23.71 21.08
C SER A 632 -15.54 -23.66 19.99
N SER A 633 -16.77 -23.28 20.34
CA SER A 633 -17.78 -22.88 19.36
C SER A 633 -17.49 -21.48 18.80
N GLY A 634 -17.72 -21.27 17.51
CA GLY A 634 -17.39 -20.06 16.77
C GLY A 634 -16.17 -20.24 15.87
N SER A 635 -15.54 -19.12 15.49
CA SER A 635 -14.32 -19.13 14.68
C SER A 635 -13.17 -19.89 15.35
N ASN A 636 -12.61 -20.87 14.64
CA ASN A 636 -11.40 -21.59 15.00
C ASN A 636 -10.41 -21.54 13.84
N THR A 637 -9.11 -21.54 14.16
CA THR A 637 -8.05 -21.81 13.18
C THR A 637 -7.39 -23.13 13.56
N VAL A 638 -7.56 -24.14 12.71
CA VAL A 638 -7.03 -25.50 12.90
C VAL A 638 -5.96 -25.80 11.86
N SER A 639 -5.03 -26.69 12.16
CA SER A 639 -3.99 -27.05 11.19
C SER A 639 -3.49 -28.48 11.34
N THR A 640 -2.92 -28.99 10.26
CA THR A 640 -2.20 -30.27 10.20
C THR A 640 -0.92 -30.13 9.37
N GLN A 641 -0.12 -31.20 9.30
CA GLN A 641 1.08 -31.25 8.46
C GLN A 641 1.06 -32.47 7.55
N TYR A 642 1.60 -32.29 6.34
CA TYR A 642 1.66 -33.33 5.31
C TYR A 642 3.00 -33.22 4.55
N THR A 643 3.50 -34.33 4.01
CA THR A 643 4.71 -34.34 3.17
C THR A 643 4.32 -34.60 1.73
N ILE A 644 4.59 -33.65 0.84
CA ILE A 644 4.11 -33.63 -0.55
C ILE A 644 4.57 -34.87 -1.32
N GLY A 645 3.60 -35.64 -1.82
CA GLY A 645 3.81 -36.81 -2.66
C GLY A 645 4.24 -36.45 -4.09
N ALA A 646 4.33 -37.47 -4.96
CA ALA A 646 4.60 -37.26 -6.38
C ALA A 646 3.32 -36.83 -7.13
N GLY A 647 3.42 -35.78 -7.94
CA GLY A 647 2.34 -35.19 -8.72
C GLY A 647 2.61 -33.70 -8.93
N SER A 648 2.27 -33.15 -10.10
CA SER A 648 2.54 -31.74 -10.43
C SER A 648 1.40 -30.79 -10.03
N LEU A 649 0.15 -31.26 -10.04
CA LEU A 649 -1.02 -30.51 -9.58
C LEU A 649 -1.74 -31.36 -8.54
N GLN A 650 -1.63 -30.96 -7.28
CA GLN A 650 -2.16 -31.70 -6.13
C GLN A 650 -3.28 -30.88 -5.47
N ALA A 651 -4.02 -31.51 -4.56
CA ALA A 651 -5.08 -30.85 -3.82
C ALA A 651 -5.14 -31.29 -2.36
N VAL A 652 -5.67 -30.42 -1.51
CA VAL A 652 -6.13 -30.74 -0.16
C VAL A 652 -7.64 -30.54 -0.08
N ARG A 653 -8.31 -31.40 0.69
CA ARG A 653 -9.72 -31.25 1.06
C ARG A 653 -9.82 -30.99 2.54
N VAL A 654 -10.66 -30.06 2.94
CA VAL A 654 -11.07 -29.84 4.33
C VAL A 654 -12.55 -30.18 4.42
N VAL A 655 -12.93 -30.93 5.45
CA VAL A 655 -14.32 -31.24 5.76
C VAL A 655 -14.56 -30.81 7.19
N ILE A 656 -15.52 -29.93 7.47
CA ILE A 656 -16.10 -29.82 8.82
C ILE A 656 -17.44 -30.55 8.80
N ARG A 657 -17.61 -31.51 9.72
CA ARG A 657 -18.82 -32.33 9.79
C ARG A 657 -19.44 -32.35 11.17
N TYR A 658 -20.76 -32.41 11.20
CA TYR A 658 -21.54 -32.57 12.43
C TYR A 658 -21.69 -34.05 12.79
N ASN A 659 -20.96 -34.49 13.83
CA ASN A 659 -20.84 -35.88 14.26
C ASN A 659 -20.34 -36.81 13.14
N GLY A 660 -20.78 -38.07 13.12
CA GLY A 660 -20.42 -39.05 12.09
C GLY A 660 -18.99 -39.61 12.21
N VAL A 661 -18.45 -40.04 11.06
CA VAL A 661 -17.10 -40.60 10.91
C VAL A 661 -16.41 -39.93 9.72
N ALA A 662 -15.08 -39.88 9.75
CA ALA A 662 -14.31 -39.22 8.70
C ALA A 662 -14.58 -39.82 7.31
N SER A 663 -15.01 -38.97 6.38
CA SER A 663 -15.31 -39.30 4.99
C SER A 663 -14.93 -38.09 4.13
N PRO A 664 -14.31 -38.28 2.94
CA PRO A 664 -14.05 -37.17 2.02
C PRO A 664 -15.33 -36.59 1.40
N CYS A 665 -16.46 -37.25 1.58
CA CYS A 665 -17.79 -36.68 1.31
C CYS A 665 -18.79 -37.28 2.32
N PRO A 666 -19.09 -36.59 3.43
CA PRO A 666 -19.96 -37.13 4.48
C PRO A 666 -21.46 -36.92 4.19
N GLY A 667 -21.84 -35.83 3.51
CA GLY A 667 -23.20 -35.56 3.04
C GLY A 667 -24.22 -35.23 4.14
N GLY A 668 -23.78 -34.81 5.33
CA GLY A 668 -24.64 -34.30 6.39
C GLY A 668 -25.23 -32.93 6.07
N ALA A 669 -26.37 -32.62 6.69
CA ALA A 669 -27.12 -31.39 6.44
C ALA A 669 -26.40 -30.10 6.88
N TYR A 670 -25.33 -30.25 7.66
CA TYR A 670 -24.49 -29.20 8.23
C TYR A 670 -22.99 -29.47 7.97
N ASP A 671 -22.68 -30.35 7.02
CA ASP A 671 -21.29 -30.64 6.69
C ASP A 671 -20.84 -29.70 5.58
N ASP A 672 -19.63 -29.17 5.67
CA ASP A 672 -19.00 -28.32 4.65
C ASP A 672 -17.80 -29.05 4.05
N VAL A 673 -17.57 -28.95 2.73
CA VAL A 673 -16.56 -29.75 2.03
C VAL A 673 -15.82 -28.94 0.98
N ASP A 674 -14.64 -28.45 1.33
CA ASP A 674 -13.86 -27.56 0.46
C ASP A 674 -12.55 -28.13 -0.03
N ASP A 675 -12.20 -27.81 -1.28
CA ASP A 675 -10.91 -28.14 -1.88
C ASP A 675 -10.02 -26.94 -2.16
N LEU A 676 -8.70 -27.16 -2.16
CA LEU A 676 -7.71 -26.21 -2.65
C LEU A 676 -6.68 -26.93 -3.52
N ALA A 677 -6.62 -26.57 -4.80
CA ALA A 677 -5.67 -27.10 -5.78
C ALA A 677 -4.41 -26.22 -5.90
N PHE A 678 -3.24 -26.85 -6.00
CA PHE A 678 -1.95 -26.14 -6.06
C PHE A 678 -0.92 -26.87 -6.94
N GLU A 679 -0.14 -26.08 -7.68
CA GLU A 679 0.99 -26.58 -8.46
C GLU A 679 2.19 -26.91 -7.54
N VAL A 680 2.86 -28.02 -7.84
CA VAL A 680 3.97 -28.59 -7.06
C VAL A 680 5.21 -28.72 -7.95
N LYS A 681 6.35 -28.22 -7.46
CA LYS A 681 7.63 -28.34 -8.17
C LYS A 681 8.22 -29.75 -8.05
N GLY A 682 8.40 -30.42 -9.19
CA GLY A 682 9.11 -31.70 -9.29
C GLY A 682 8.79 -32.46 -10.58
N SER A 683 9.79 -33.13 -11.17
CA SER A 683 9.61 -33.89 -12.41
C SER A 683 9.01 -35.29 -12.16
N PRO A 684 8.05 -35.77 -12.98
CA PRO A 684 7.44 -37.09 -12.83
C PRO A 684 8.32 -38.21 -13.43
N THR A 685 9.44 -38.56 -12.79
CA THR A 685 10.27 -39.72 -13.20
C THR A 685 10.95 -40.43 -12.02
N GLY A 686 10.43 -41.60 -11.63
CA GLY A 686 11.09 -42.54 -10.70
C GLY A 686 10.08 -43.43 -9.98
N PRO A 687 10.30 -44.76 -9.87
CA PRO A 687 9.32 -45.66 -9.26
C PRO A 687 9.19 -45.44 -7.76
N VAL A 688 7.95 -45.61 -7.26
CA VAL A 688 7.54 -45.51 -5.86
C VAL A 688 8.56 -46.19 -4.93
N GLN A 689 9.25 -45.39 -4.10
CA GLN A 689 9.88 -45.92 -2.90
C GLN A 689 8.81 -46.05 -1.82
N SER A 690 8.66 -47.27 -1.30
CA SER A 690 7.81 -47.58 -0.15
C SER A 690 8.15 -46.68 1.05
N PRO A 691 7.17 -46.30 1.89
CA PRO A 691 7.44 -45.46 3.05
C PRO A 691 8.46 -46.11 4.00
N PRO A 692 9.32 -45.32 4.67
CA PRO A 692 10.21 -45.82 5.71
C PRO A 692 9.41 -46.55 6.81
N PRO A 693 9.91 -47.65 7.37
CA PRO A 693 9.18 -48.40 8.38
C PRO A 693 8.97 -47.55 9.63
N THR A 694 7.71 -47.44 10.05
CA THR A 694 7.27 -46.75 11.26
C THR A 694 8.09 -47.20 12.48
N ILE A 695 8.57 -46.24 13.26
CA ILE A 695 9.23 -46.53 14.55
C ILE A 695 8.22 -47.29 15.44
N LYS A 696 8.60 -48.51 15.86
CA LYS A 696 7.72 -49.36 16.67
C LYS A 696 7.41 -48.72 18.02
N PRO A 697 6.14 -48.80 18.50
CA PRO A 697 5.81 -48.52 19.89
C PRO A 697 6.55 -49.45 20.85
N THR A 698 7.10 -48.89 21.93
CA THR A 698 8.00 -49.56 22.87
C THR A 698 7.26 -50.38 23.94
N LEU A 699 6.36 -51.29 23.55
CA LEU A 699 5.74 -52.27 24.47
C LEU A 699 5.64 -53.66 23.81
N PRO A 700 6.14 -54.74 24.44
CA PRO A 700 6.12 -56.09 23.86
C PRO A 700 4.79 -56.82 24.12
N PRO A 701 4.05 -57.26 23.08
CA PRO A 701 2.91 -58.15 23.25
C PRO A 701 3.37 -59.60 23.47
N SER A 702 2.71 -60.30 24.38
CA SER A 702 2.88 -61.74 24.54
C SER A 702 2.15 -62.53 23.44
N LEU A 703 2.63 -63.76 23.20
CA LEU A 703 2.07 -64.88 22.40
C LEU A 703 2.82 -65.19 21.09
N LYS A 704 3.03 -66.51 20.85
CA LYS A 704 3.82 -67.06 19.74
C LYS A 704 2.96 -67.33 18.49
N PRO A 705 3.50 -67.19 17.26
CA PRO A 705 2.80 -67.57 16.03
C PRO A 705 2.76 -69.10 15.82
N THR A 706 1.69 -69.58 15.16
CA THR A 706 1.53 -70.97 14.68
C THR A 706 1.89 -71.11 13.19
N PRO A 707 2.18 -72.33 12.67
CA PRO A 707 2.83 -72.49 11.38
C PRO A 707 2.00 -73.26 10.33
N PHE A 708 1.36 -72.56 9.37
CA PHE A 708 0.87 -73.17 8.12
C PHE A 708 0.89 -72.17 6.94
N PRO A 709 1.31 -72.57 5.72
CA PRO A 709 1.34 -71.70 4.54
C PRO A 709 0.07 -71.78 3.68
N THR A 710 -0.29 -70.65 3.04
CA THR A 710 -1.46 -70.50 2.15
C THR A 710 -1.09 -70.75 0.66
N PRO A 711 -1.99 -71.25 -0.22
CA PRO A 711 -1.61 -71.72 -1.57
C PRO A 711 -1.41 -70.63 -2.65
N LEU A 712 -0.84 -71.06 -3.78
CA LEU A 712 -0.40 -70.25 -4.93
C LEU A 712 -1.56 -69.76 -5.84
N PRO A 713 -1.49 -68.54 -6.44
CA PRO A 713 -2.58 -68.01 -7.29
C PRO A 713 -2.73 -68.70 -8.65
N THR A 714 -3.97 -68.74 -9.16
CA THR A 714 -4.34 -69.46 -10.39
C THR A 714 -4.88 -68.52 -11.49
N ARG A 715 -4.01 -67.94 -12.34
CA ARG A 715 -4.35 -67.51 -13.73
C ARG A 715 -3.11 -67.07 -14.52
N LEU A 716 -3.12 -67.34 -15.84
CA LEU A 716 -2.08 -66.97 -16.80
C LEU A 716 -2.42 -65.67 -17.56
N PRO A 717 -1.44 -64.91 -18.08
CA PRO A 717 -1.68 -63.68 -18.85
C PRO A 717 -2.11 -63.93 -20.30
N THR A 718 -2.84 -62.97 -20.89
CA THR A 718 -3.32 -63.00 -22.30
C THR A 718 -2.35 -62.24 -23.23
N PRO A 719 -2.14 -62.62 -24.51
CA PRO A 719 -1.06 -62.08 -25.35
C PRO A 719 -1.34 -60.72 -26.02
N LEU A 720 -0.27 -60.02 -26.44
CA LEU A 720 -0.33 -58.76 -27.19
C LEU A 720 -0.80 -58.93 -28.66
N PRO A 721 -1.44 -57.90 -29.26
CA PRO A 721 -1.79 -57.87 -30.67
C PRO A 721 -0.62 -57.44 -31.59
N THR A 722 -0.59 -57.99 -32.80
CA THR A 722 0.47 -57.80 -33.80
C THR A 722 0.20 -56.64 -34.78
N ARG A 723 1.28 -56.02 -35.28
CA ARG A 723 1.25 -55.05 -36.39
C ARG A 723 0.90 -55.71 -37.73
N SER A 724 0.15 -55.02 -38.58
CA SER A 724 0.20 -55.22 -40.05
C SER A 724 0.33 -53.86 -40.78
N LYS A 725 0.74 -53.90 -42.05
CA LYS A 725 1.25 -52.74 -42.81
C LYS A 725 0.34 -52.30 -43.96
N ALA A 726 0.21 -50.99 -44.09
CA ALA A 726 0.36 -50.17 -45.31
C ALA A 726 -0.61 -50.27 -46.52
N ARG A 727 -0.98 -49.06 -46.97
CA ARG A 727 -1.26 -48.60 -48.34
C ARG A 727 -2.46 -49.20 -49.11
N LYS A 728 -3.41 -48.31 -49.41
CA LYS A 728 -3.33 -47.54 -50.67
C LYS A 728 -3.27 -46.05 -50.36
#